data_AF-A0A815RWV4-F1
#
_entry.id   AF-A0A815RWV4-F1
#
_cell.length_a   1.000
_cell.length_b   1.000
_cell.length_c   1.000
_cell.angle_alpha   90.00
_cell.angle_beta   90.00
_cell.angle_gamma   90.00
#
_symmetry.space_group_name_H-M   'P 1'
#
loop_
_entity.id
_entity.type
_entity.pdbx_description
1 polymer ?
#
loop_
_entity_poly.entity_id
_entity_poly.type
_entity_poly.pdbx_seq_one_letter_code
_entity_poly.pdbx_strand_id
1 'polypeptide(L)'
;MTSVINYLGSFIEWYRPVSLAELLNLRHTYPGNASKLVFGNTRVQIETKYQQIEYPRLISLTFIDELKQLERTKHSFIFGAGVTLTRLQSTLILWKNQMASDAGVDICQALLDQLKHFGSTQIRNVVSIGGNIINPLSTSDLSPIFQAADALLELHSINSGVRRVPFRDYLMPHHCVSIKDDEILVAIHIPFPQASSANAYRRPVSHGQQSIPERPINQKVVGSSLLHQSAYLHTTGEAKYTNDIPQLQNTLHAALVLSKQSYARIKHIDISAASNVPGFVSYVSHTDVPSRNDFGAVVHDEEVFASSIVQCVGTIIGLVVCESERSAQMASRLIQIDYEPLTPIILTIDEAISHKSFLGNELQLQRGDLATGFGNADNTLEGVVLIGGQEHFYLETNCCMAVPSNDNGELTLYSSTQDLTCRSFGAPQSLLACETIIEHVAAHLNLDPLVVRCRNFYKEGDLTHFGQKLERWNVPRLFDELVESSDFIRRQKSVDDFNRMNAYRKRGLSILTTKRGVGYHFKSLNQAGALVHVYKDGSVLLTHGGTEMGQGLHTKMVSIAAEVLDCDVDRIHVSETSTDTVPNATKTSASISSDINGMAVRLACEQIRERLNILLRSDNDQLQNLSWDDLVKHAYYKRIDLSAHGFYAAPDAFNTDFGQNRANYHYFTQGAAAAEVELDTLTGDWHLLRVDILMVGVKMR
;
A
#
# COMPACT_ATOMS: atom_id res chain seq x y z
N MET A 1 -16.79 37.81 9.54
CA MET A 1 -15.37 38.25 9.55
C MET A 1 -14.71 37.83 8.24
N THR A 2 -14.00 38.75 7.58
CA THR A 2 -13.23 38.48 6.35
C THR A 2 -11.77 38.30 6.73
N SER A 3 -11.15 37.21 6.30
CA SER A 3 -9.71 37.02 6.42
C SER A 3 -9.12 37.04 5.01
N VAL A 4 -8.26 38.02 4.74
CA VAL A 4 -7.47 38.05 3.50
C VAL A 4 -6.19 37.28 3.75
N ILE A 5 -5.97 36.21 2.99
CA ILE A 5 -4.76 35.41 3.09
C ILE A 5 -3.96 35.65 1.81
N ASN A 6 -2.78 36.26 1.94
CA ASN A 6 -1.82 36.31 0.84
C ASN A 6 -1.09 34.97 0.78
N TYR A 7 -1.20 34.27 -0.34
CA TYR A 7 -0.64 32.94 -0.50
C TYR A 7 0.19 32.86 -1.79
N LEU A 8 1.52 32.87 -1.65
CA LEU A 8 2.48 32.78 -2.77
C LEU A 8 2.20 33.78 -3.91
N GLY A 9 1.80 35.01 -3.58
CA GLY A 9 1.50 36.06 -4.56
C GLY A 9 0.06 36.03 -5.11
N SER A 10 -0.72 34.98 -4.82
CA SER A 10 -2.15 34.93 -5.08
C SER A 10 -2.94 35.36 -3.83
N PHE A 11 -3.83 36.33 -3.98
CA PHE A 11 -4.72 36.76 -2.90
C PHE A 11 -5.96 35.86 -2.88
N ILE A 12 -6.11 35.08 -1.80
CA ILE A 12 -7.34 34.33 -1.55
C ILE A 12 -8.10 35.05 -0.44
N GLU A 13 -9.31 35.47 -0.74
CA GLU A 13 -10.23 36.02 0.26
C GLU A 13 -11.07 34.89 0.84
N TRP A 14 -11.00 34.71 2.16
CA TRP A 14 -11.78 33.69 2.87
C TRP A 14 -12.83 34.35 3.76
N TYR A 15 -14.10 34.18 3.40
CA TYR A 15 -15.25 34.70 4.13
C TYR A 15 -15.86 33.63 5.04
N ARG A 16 -16.22 34.02 6.28
CA ARG A 16 -16.88 33.15 7.27
C ARG A 16 -18.16 33.78 7.79
N PRO A 17 -19.26 33.73 7.03
CA PRO A 17 -20.58 34.14 7.53
C PRO A 17 -21.03 33.25 8.70
N VAL A 18 -21.79 33.84 9.62
CA VAL A 18 -22.35 33.14 10.79
C VAL A 18 -23.89 33.06 10.77
N SER A 19 -24.52 33.61 9.74
CA SER A 19 -25.96 33.51 9.52
C SER A 19 -26.28 33.33 8.04
N LEU A 20 -27.48 32.84 7.74
CA LEU A 20 -27.95 32.70 6.37
C LEU A 20 -28.04 34.07 5.67
N ALA A 21 -28.44 35.12 6.39
CA ALA A 21 -28.53 36.47 5.85
C ALA A 21 -27.16 37.01 5.39
N GLU A 22 -26.10 36.79 6.17
CA GLU A 22 -24.74 37.15 5.78
C GLU A 22 -24.27 36.37 4.56
N LEU A 23 -24.55 35.06 4.51
CA LEU A 23 -24.21 34.22 3.36
C LEU A 23 -24.90 34.71 2.09
N LEU A 24 -26.19 35.00 2.16
CA LEU A 24 -26.97 35.49 1.03
C LEU A 24 -26.43 36.84 0.52
N ASN A 25 -26.03 37.74 1.43
CA ASN A 25 -25.39 39.00 1.05
C ASN A 25 -24.06 38.77 0.32
N LEU A 26 -23.21 37.88 0.86
CA LEU A 26 -21.93 37.53 0.23
C LEU A 26 -22.14 36.87 -1.13
N ARG A 27 -23.13 35.98 -1.26
CA ARG A 27 -23.43 35.32 -2.53
C ARG A 27 -24.00 36.28 -3.57
N HIS A 28 -24.82 37.24 -3.14
CA HIS A 28 -25.28 38.34 -4.00
C HIS A 28 -24.11 39.22 -4.47
N THR A 29 -23.14 39.49 -3.59
CA THR A 29 -21.96 40.31 -3.91
C THR A 29 -20.99 39.57 -4.84
N TYR A 30 -20.80 38.27 -4.62
CA TYR A 30 -19.89 37.42 -5.36
C TYR A 30 -20.61 36.19 -5.94
N PRO A 31 -21.47 36.37 -6.95
CA PRO A 31 -22.29 35.31 -7.50
C PRO A 31 -21.48 34.34 -8.38
N GLY A 32 -22.01 33.14 -8.58
CA GLY A 32 -21.49 32.18 -9.55
C GLY A 32 -20.05 31.77 -9.27
N ASN A 33 -19.18 31.91 -10.28
CA ASN A 33 -17.75 31.61 -10.20
C ASN A 33 -16.91 32.70 -9.51
N ALA A 34 -17.50 33.86 -9.15
CA ALA A 34 -16.78 34.92 -8.43
C ALA A 34 -16.43 34.51 -6.99
N SER A 35 -17.11 33.50 -6.44
CA SER A 35 -16.78 32.84 -5.18
C SER A 35 -17.13 31.36 -5.20
N LYS A 36 -16.38 30.52 -4.48
CA LYS A 36 -16.70 29.10 -4.28
C LYS A 36 -17.18 28.87 -2.84
N LEU A 37 -18.31 28.19 -2.70
CA LEU A 37 -18.83 27.79 -1.40
C LEU A 37 -18.07 26.57 -0.88
N VAL A 38 -17.68 26.60 0.39
CA VAL A 38 -16.90 25.53 1.03
C VAL A 38 -17.57 25.10 2.33
N PHE A 39 -17.82 23.79 2.47
CA PHE A 39 -18.20 23.19 3.74
C PHE A 39 -17.10 22.23 4.22
N GLY A 40 -17.08 21.00 3.70
CA GLY A 40 -16.11 19.97 4.11
C GLY A 40 -14.78 19.96 3.33
N ASN A 41 -14.64 20.82 2.32
CA ASN A 41 -13.49 20.90 1.41
C ASN A 41 -13.14 19.61 0.62
N THR A 42 -13.87 18.50 0.80
CA THR A 42 -13.56 17.19 0.19
C THR A 42 -13.66 17.15 -1.33
N ARG A 43 -14.34 18.12 -1.95
CA ARG A 43 -14.37 18.31 -3.41
C ARG A 43 -13.46 19.45 -3.85
N VAL A 44 -13.55 20.61 -3.21
CA VAL A 44 -12.78 21.81 -3.55
C VAL A 44 -11.27 21.55 -3.42
N GLN A 45 -10.84 20.73 -2.46
CA GLN A 45 -9.44 20.33 -2.35
C GLN A 45 -8.98 19.45 -3.52
N ILE A 46 -9.85 18.59 -4.05
CA ILE A 46 -9.52 17.75 -5.21
C ILE A 46 -9.41 18.63 -6.47
N GLU A 47 -10.34 19.57 -6.64
CA GLU A 47 -10.33 20.55 -7.73
C GLU A 47 -9.05 21.40 -7.71
N THR A 48 -8.68 21.93 -6.55
CA THR A 48 -7.47 22.77 -6.42
C THR A 48 -6.18 21.95 -6.53
N LYS A 49 -6.09 20.78 -5.88
CA LYS A 49 -4.85 19.98 -5.83
C LYS A 49 -4.56 19.25 -7.14
N TYR A 50 -5.57 18.58 -7.71
CA TYR A 50 -5.41 17.67 -8.84
C TYR A 50 -5.93 18.25 -10.17
N GLN A 51 -6.98 19.06 -10.15
CA GLN A 51 -7.52 19.71 -11.37
C GLN A 51 -6.98 21.13 -11.59
N GLN A 52 -6.20 21.64 -10.63
CA GLN A 52 -5.51 22.93 -10.73
C GLN A 52 -6.47 24.12 -10.91
N ILE A 53 -7.69 24.01 -10.38
CA ILE A 53 -8.66 25.10 -10.41
C ILE A 53 -8.34 26.08 -9.29
N GLU A 54 -8.17 27.35 -9.64
CA GLU A 54 -7.94 28.43 -8.68
C GLU A 54 -9.24 29.15 -8.33
N TYR A 55 -9.43 29.41 -7.03
CA TYR A 55 -10.58 30.13 -6.52
C TYR A 55 -10.09 31.37 -5.75
N PRO A 56 -10.28 32.59 -6.29
CA PRO A 56 -9.80 33.80 -5.64
C PRO A 56 -10.59 34.14 -4.37
N ARG A 57 -11.83 33.63 -4.25
CA ARG A 57 -12.69 33.85 -3.09
C ARG A 57 -13.37 32.56 -2.65
N LEU A 58 -13.28 32.28 -1.36
CA LEU A 58 -13.89 31.12 -0.72
C LEU A 58 -14.85 31.59 0.37
N ILE A 59 -16.07 31.03 0.42
CA ILE A 59 -17.07 31.34 1.44
C ILE A 59 -17.36 30.07 2.23
N SER A 60 -17.02 30.08 3.52
CA SER A 60 -17.29 28.96 4.42
C SER A 60 -18.75 28.92 4.86
N LEU A 61 -19.35 27.74 4.81
CA LEU A 61 -20.73 27.47 5.22
C LEU A 61 -20.82 26.85 6.63
N THR A 62 -19.69 26.59 7.30
CA THR A 62 -19.65 25.72 8.49
C THR A 62 -20.24 26.35 9.77
N PHE A 63 -20.44 27.67 9.82
CA PHE A 63 -20.92 28.39 11.01
C PHE A 63 -22.36 28.88 10.93
N ILE A 64 -23.11 28.43 9.92
CA ILE A 64 -24.50 28.84 9.71
C ILE A 64 -25.41 27.74 10.24
N ASP A 65 -26.08 27.99 11.36
CA ASP A 65 -26.88 26.97 12.05
C ASP A 65 -28.20 26.70 11.34
N GLU A 66 -28.72 27.66 10.59
CA GLU A 66 -29.89 27.52 9.73
C GLU A 66 -29.70 26.41 8.68
N LEU A 67 -28.46 26.20 8.20
CA LEU A 67 -28.14 25.14 7.25
C LEU A 67 -27.99 23.76 7.89
N LYS A 68 -27.97 23.64 9.22
CA LYS A 68 -27.66 22.39 9.93
C LYS A 68 -28.88 21.76 10.61
N GLN A 69 -30.08 22.20 10.24
CA GLN A 69 -31.32 21.72 10.82
C GLN A 69 -31.67 20.33 10.27
N LEU A 70 -32.22 19.47 11.13
CA LEU A 70 -32.76 18.17 10.78
C LEU A 70 -34.14 18.09 11.40
N GLU A 71 -35.16 17.95 10.56
CA GLU A 71 -36.54 17.89 11.01
C GLU A 71 -37.23 16.67 10.39
N ARG A 72 -38.08 16.02 11.19
CA ARG A 72 -38.99 14.97 10.75
C ARG A 72 -40.41 15.44 11.01
N THR A 73 -41.19 15.60 9.94
CA THR A 73 -42.62 15.88 10.02
C THR A 73 -43.42 14.58 9.94
N LYS A 74 -44.75 14.67 9.96
CA LYS A 74 -45.63 13.51 9.76
C LYS A 74 -45.52 12.89 8.35
N HIS A 75 -45.09 13.67 7.36
CA HIS A 75 -45.16 13.30 5.95
C HIS A 75 -43.85 13.50 5.17
N SER A 76 -42.81 14.03 5.81
CA SER A 76 -41.55 14.32 5.15
C SER A 76 -40.37 14.38 6.11
N PHE A 77 -39.18 14.22 5.55
CA PHE A 77 -37.93 14.65 6.16
C PHE A 77 -37.49 16.00 5.58
N ILE A 78 -36.88 16.84 6.41
CA ILE A 78 -36.25 18.10 5.98
C ILE A 78 -34.80 18.07 6.47
N PHE A 79 -33.86 18.03 5.53
CA PHE A 79 -32.43 18.06 5.84
C PHE A 79 -31.81 19.37 5.40
N GLY A 80 -31.19 20.09 6.32
CA GLY A 80 -30.39 21.26 6.01
C GLY A 80 -29.15 20.90 5.17
N ALA A 81 -28.79 21.78 4.25
CA ALA A 81 -27.68 21.57 3.31
C ALA A 81 -26.30 21.45 3.99
N GLY A 82 -26.14 22.01 5.19
CA GLY A 82 -24.95 21.96 6.04
C GLY A 82 -24.94 20.78 7.01
N VAL A 83 -25.89 19.86 6.96
CA VAL A 83 -25.86 18.64 7.77
C VAL A 83 -24.76 17.70 7.25
N THR A 84 -23.88 17.25 8.15
CA THR A 84 -22.84 16.27 7.82
C THR A 84 -23.42 14.87 7.64
N LEU A 85 -22.81 14.04 6.80
CA LEU A 85 -23.30 12.69 6.55
C LEU A 85 -23.24 11.79 7.80
N THR A 86 -22.27 11.99 8.69
CA THR A 86 -22.25 11.31 10.00
C THR A 86 -23.45 11.70 10.86
N ARG A 87 -23.77 13.00 10.93
CA ARG A 87 -24.94 13.47 11.69
C ARG A 87 -26.23 12.91 11.09
N LEU A 88 -26.37 12.98 9.77
CA LEU A 88 -27.48 12.35 9.04
C LEU A 88 -27.60 10.87 9.38
N GLN A 89 -26.52 10.09 9.27
CA GLN A 89 -26.49 8.65 9.56
C GLN A 89 -27.00 8.36 10.98
N SER A 90 -26.46 9.05 11.99
CA SER A 90 -26.87 8.85 13.39
C SER A 90 -28.35 9.19 13.62
N THR A 91 -28.85 10.27 13.01
CA THR A 91 -30.24 10.69 13.13
C THR A 91 -31.20 9.74 12.41
N LEU A 92 -30.84 9.24 11.23
CA LEU A 92 -31.62 8.25 10.49
C LEU A 92 -31.76 6.93 11.28
N ILE A 93 -30.69 6.46 11.94
CA ILE A 93 -30.76 5.28 12.82
C ILE A 93 -31.75 5.51 13.95
N LEU A 94 -31.69 6.66 14.62
CA LEU A 94 -32.59 7.02 15.71
C LEU A 94 -34.05 7.09 15.23
N TRP A 95 -34.32 7.82 14.14
CA TRP A 95 -35.68 7.93 13.61
C TRP A 95 -36.22 6.60 13.13
N LYS A 96 -35.41 5.79 12.41
CA LYS A 96 -35.81 4.46 11.96
C LYS A 96 -36.24 3.58 13.14
N ASN A 97 -35.48 3.57 14.24
CA ASN A 97 -35.82 2.78 15.42
C ASN A 97 -37.07 3.28 16.17
N GLN A 98 -37.44 4.55 16.01
CA GLN A 98 -38.64 5.14 16.59
C GLN A 98 -39.89 4.96 15.72
N MET A 99 -39.74 4.52 14.48
CA MET A 99 -40.83 4.36 13.50
C MET A 99 -41.30 2.90 13.51
N ALA A 100 -42.59 2.67 13.80
CA ALA A 100 -43.14 1.33 13.94
C ALA A 100 -43.49 0.66 12.59
N SER A 101 -43.88 1.44 11.58
CA SER A 101 -44.17 0.98 10.20
C SER A 101 -44.51 2.14 9.25
N ASP A 102 -43.81 3.28 9.38
CA ASP A 102 -44.04 4.45 8.52
C ASP A 102 -43.29 4.33 7.18
N ALA A 103 -43.86 4.90 6.12
CA ALA A 103 -43.25 5.00 4.81
C ALA A 103 -41.84 5.65 4.77
N GLY A 104 -41.48 6.46 5.76
CA GLY A 104 -40.12 7.02 5.85
C GLY A 104 -39.05 6.00 6.29
N VAL A 105 -39.42 4.81 6.77
CA VAL A 105 -38.48 3.75 7.18
C VAL A 105 -37.64 3.27 5.99
N ASP A 106 -38.23 3.13 4.82
CA ASP A 106 -37.51 2.67 3.62
C ASP A 106 -36.51 3.72 3.13
N ILE A 107 -36.89 5.00 3.17
CA ILE A 107 -35.97 6.10 2.83
C ILE A 107 -34.79 6.09 3.82
N CYS A 108 -35.07 5.95 5.13
CA CYS A 108 -34.01 5.80 6.12
C CYS A 108 -33.11 4.61 5.79
N GLN A 109 -33.69 3.46 5.44
CA GLN A 109 -32.94 2.26 5.12
C GLN A 109 -32.07 2.44 3.87
N ALA A 110 -32.63 2.93 2.77
CA ALA A 110 -31.92 3.19 1.52
C ALA A 110 -30.76 4.16 1.73
N LEU A 111 -30.97 5.27 2.45
CA LEU A 111 -29.91 6.21 2.78
C LEU A 111 -28.84 5.58 3.66
N LEU A 112 -29.22 4.78 4.67
CA LEU A 112 -28.28 4.09 5.54
C LEU A 112 -27.44 3.05 4.79
N ASP A 113 -28.03 2.34 3.83
CA ASP A 113 -27.33 1.36 2.98
C ASP A 113 -26.27 2.04 2.11
N GLN A 114 -26.59 3.19 1.50
CA GLN A 114 -25.60 3.96 0.75
C GLN A 114 -24.51 4.54 1.67
N LEU A 115 -24.90 5.12 2.80
CA LEU A 115 -23.96 5.74 3.75
C LEU A 115 -22.97 4.74 4.35
N LYS A 116 -23.32 3.45 4.43
CA LYS A 116 -22.42 2.36 4.83
C LYS A 116 -21.22 2.24 3.90
N HIS A 117 -21.40 2.51 2.61
CA HIS A 117 -20.37 2.41 1.58
C HIS A 117 -19.84 3.80 1.15
N PHE A 118 -20.43 4.88 1.66
CA PHE A 118 -20.04 6.26 1.35
C PHE A 118 -18.82 6.71 2.13
N GLY A 119 -17.64 6.69 1.50
CA GLY A 119 -16.38 7.22 2.06
C GLY A 119 -15.98 6.61 3.41
N SER A 120 -14.93 7.17 4.02
CA SER A 120 -14.56 6.84 5.41
C SER A 120 -15.33 7.69 6.42
N THR A 121 -15.28 7.32 7.69
CA THR A 121 -15.85 8.13 8.79
C THR A 121 -15.31 9.56 8.78
N GLN A 122 -14.02 9.74 8.50
CA GLN A 122 -13.35 11.05 8.41
C GLN A 122 -13.99 11.92 7.32
N ILE A 123 -14.29 11.32 6.15
CA ILE A 123 -14.97 12.00 5.04
C ILE A 123 -16.42 12.33 5.45
N ARG A 124 -17.18 11.36 5.97
CA ARG A 124 -18.58 11.56 6.38
C ARG A 124 -18.74 12.61 7.49
N ASN A 125 -17.72 12.79 8.33
CA ASN A 125 -17.71 13.80 9.40
C ASN A 125 -17.69 15.24 8.87
N VAL A 126 -17.19 15.47 7.65
CA VAL A 126 -17.04 16.82 7.08
C VAL A 126 -17.85 17.05 5.81
N VAL A 127 -18.18 16.01 5.04
CA VAL A 127 -19.06 16.13 3.87
C VAL A 127 -20.46 16.51 4.33
N SER A 128 -21.03 17.55 3.73
CA SER A 128 -22.42 17.92 3.92
C SER A 128 -23.31 17.39 2.81
N ILE A 129 -24.60 17.22 3.12
CA ILE A 129 -25.63 16.84 2.14
C ILE A 129 -25.64 17.82 0.96
N GLY A 130 -25.61 19.12 1.23
CA GLY A 130 -25.61 20.15 0.19
C GLY A 130 -24.35 20.14 -0.66
N GLY A 131 -23.19 19.85 -0.07
CA GLY A 131 -21.95 19.69 -0.82
C GLY A 131 -21.98 18.51 -1.79
N ASN A 132 -22.68 17.43 -1.43
CA ASN A 132 -22.89 16.27 -2.30
C ASN A 132 -23.92 16.54 -3.41
N ILE A 133 -24.95 17.35 -3.15
CA ILE A 133 -25.99 17.70 -4.14
C ILE A 133 -25.49 18.75 -5.15
N ILE A 134 -24.85 19.83 -4.68
CA ILE A 134 -24.44 20.97 -5.53
C ILE A 134 -23.31 20.60 -6.49
N ASN A 135 -22.48 19.61 -6.14
CA ASN A 135 -21.41 19.12 -7.01
C ASN A 135 -21.85 17.79 -7.62
N PRO A 136 -22.72 17.79 -8.67
CA PRO A 136 -23.32 16.58 -9.22
C PRO A 136 -22.25 15.69 -9.85
N LEU A 137 -21.80 14.70 -9.10
CA LEU A 137 -21.05 13.59 -9.66
C LEU A 137 -22.04 12.66 -10.35
N SER A 138 -21.73 12.22 -11.57
CA SER A 138 -22.51 11.15 -12.23
C SER A 138 -22.55 9.86 -11.42
N THR A 139 -21.62 9.71 -10.47
CA THR A 139 -21.49 8.58 -9.56
C THR A 139 -21.94 8.91 -8.14
N SER A 140 -22.79 9.93 -7.93
CA SER A 140 -23.32 10.26 -6.60
C SER A 140 -24.23 9.14 -6.07
N ASP A 141 -23.96 8.65 -4.86
CA ASP A 141 -24.75 7.56 -4.25
C ASP A 141 -26.08 8.03 -3.65
N LEU A 142 -26.19 9.30 -3.26
CA LEU A 142 -27.38 9.83 -2.56
C LEU A 142 -28.37 10.51 -3.51
N SER A 143 -27.88 11.14 -4.58
CA SER A 143 -28.70 11.85 -5.56
C SER A 143 -29.78 10.96 -6.20
N PRO A 144 -29.50 9.68 -6.58
CA PRO A 144 -30.52 8.77 -7.09
C PRO A 144 -31.65 8.50 -6.10
N ILE A 145 -31.35 8.39 -4.80
CA ILE A 145 -32.37 8.20 -3.76
C ILE A 145 -33.24 9.44 -3.65
N PHE A 146 -32.63 10.64 -3.63
CA PHE A 146 -33.37 11.89 -3.56
C PHE A 146 -34.28 12.09 -4.77
N GLN A 147 -33.81 11.73 -5.96
CA GLN A 147 -34.62 11.76 -7.18
C GLN A 147 -35.77 10.75 -7.13
N ALA A 148 -35.50 9.51 -6.72
CA ALA A 148 -36.53 8.46 -6.62
C ALA A 148 -37.58 8.74 -5.54
N ALA A 149 -37.21 9.50 -4.50
CA ALA A 149 -38.11 9.92 -3.44
C ALA A 149 -38.85 11.24 -3.74
N ASP A 150 -38.82 11.74 -4.99
CA ASP A 150 -39.45 13.01 -5.40
C ASP A 150 -39.07 14.20 -4.50
N ALA A 151 -37.80 14.25 -4.07
CA ALA A 151 -37.35 15.30 -3.17
C ALA A 151 -37.45 16.69 -3.81
N LEU A 152 -37.69 17.71 -2.98
CA LEU A 152 -37.70 19.13 -3.36
C LEU A 152 -36.49 19.83 -2.74
N LEU A 153 -35.72 20.54 -3.56
CA LEU A 153 -34.61 21.38 -3.12
C LEU A 153 -35.12 22.79 -2.83
N GLU A 154 -34.79 23.32 -1.66
CA GLU A 154 -35.10 24.68 -1.25
C GLU A 154 -33.89 25.59 -1.45
N LEU A 155 -33.99 26.47 -2.45
CA LEU A 155 -32.96 27.41 -2.85
C LEU A 155 -33.35 28.83 -2.42
N HIS A 156 -32.43 29.58 -1.83
CA HIS A 156 -32.67 30.96 -1.37
C HIS A 156 -31.76 31.93 -2.14
N SER A 157 -32.30 33.08 -2.53
CA SER A 157 -31.57 34.23 -3.09
C SER A 157 -32.15 35.52 -2.52
N ILE A 158 -31.31 36.56 -2.39
CA ILE A 158 -31.77 37.92 -2.05
C ILE A 158 -32.70 38.47 -3.13
N ASN A 159 -32.41 38.20 -4.41
CA ASN A 159 -33.10 38.80 -5.54
C ASN A 159 -34.44 38.12 -5.83
N SER A 160 -34.48 36.78 -5.79
CA SER A 160 -35.66 36.00 -6.18
C SER A 160 -36.39 35.33 -5.02
N GLY A 161 -35.94 35.54 -3.77
CA GLY A 161 -36.53 34.92 -2.59
C GLY A 161 -36.29 33.41 -2.55
N VAL A 162 -37.31 32.67 -2.09
CA VAL A 162 -37.24 31.21 -1.93
C VAL A 162 -37.82 30.52 -3.16
N ARG A 163 -37.03 29.64 -3.78
CA ARG A 163 -37.43 28.78 -4.89
C ARG A 163 -37.35 27.32 -4.49
N ARG A 164 -38.43 26.56 -4.73
CA ARG A 164 -38.44 25.10 -4.55
C ARG A 164 -38.39 24.42 -5.90
N VAL A 165 -37.46 23.48 -6.07
CA VAL A 165 -37.21 22.80 -7.35
C VAL A 165 -37.29 21.30 -7.12
N PRO A 166 -38.10 20.55 -7.90
CA PRO A 166 -38.04 19.10 -7.89
C PRO A 166 -36.64 18.60 -8.24
N PHE A 167 -36.14 17.60 -7.51
CA PHE A 167 -34.78 17.10 -7.70
C PHE A 167 -34.52 16.63 -9.13
N ARG A 168 -35.53 16.02 -9.78
CA ARG A 168 -35.47 15.61 -11.20
C ARG A 168 -35.23 16.76 -12.18
N ASP A 169 -35.69 17.97 -11.84
CA ASP A 169 -35.55 19.17 -12.68
C ASP A 169 -34.25 19.93 -12.32
N TYR A 170 -33.60 19.54 -11.21
CA TYR A 170 -32.34 20.13 -10.76
C TYR A 170 -31.13 19.60 -11.51
N LEU A 171 -31.06 18.28 -11.75
CA LEU A 171 -29.96 17.67 -12.50
C LEU A 171 -30.17 17.90 -13.99
N MET A 172 -29.27 18.66 -14.62
CA MET A 172 -29.29 18.97 -16.05
C MET A 172 -28.23 18.15 -16.81
N PRO A 173 -28.34 18.02 -18.15
CA PRO A 173 -27.29 17.42 -18.98
C PRO A 173 -25.90 18.05 -18.74
N HIS A 174 -24.84 17.30 -19.06
CA HIS A 174 -23.44 17.77 -18.97
C HIS A 174 -22.94 18.16 -17.56
N HIS A 175 -23.43 17.48 -16.51
CA HIS A 175 -23.06 17.76 -15.11
C HIS A 175 -23.42 19.18 -14.64
N CYS A 176 -24.41 19.79 -15.28
CA CYS A 176 -24.95 21.08 -14.85
C CYS A 176 -26.08 20.89 -13.84
N VAL A 177 -26.31 21.91 -13.02
CA VAL A 177 -27.43 21.95 -12.07
C VAL A 177 -28.24 23.22 -12.26
N SER A 178 -29.56 23.12 -12.07
CA SER A 178 -30.49 24.26 -12.16
C SER A 178 -30.43 25.14 -10.90
N ILE A 179 -29.23 25.48 -10.40
CA ILE A 179 -29.02 26.53 -9.38
C ILE A 179 -28.56 27.81 -10.08
N LYS A 180 -29.12 28.97 -9.71
CA LYS A 180 -28.66 30.26 -10.22
C LYS A 180 -27.41 30.72 -9.48
N ASP A 181 -26.65 31.61 -10.12
CA ASP A 181 -25.37 32.08 -9.59
C ASP A 181 -25.48 32.75 -8.21
N ASP A 182 -26.59 33.39 -7.90
CA ASP A 182 -26.85 34.07 -6.62
C ASP A 182 -27.64 33.21 -5.60
N GLU A 183 -28.01 31.98 -5.96
CA GLU A 183 -28.79 31.08 -5.10
C GLU A 183 -27.90 30.21 -4.20
N ILE A 184 -28.46 29.84 -3.04
CA ILE A 184 -27.88 28.92 -2.07
C ILE A 184 -28.87 27.78 -1.79
N LEU A 185 -28.39 26.53 -1.78
CA LEU A 185 -29.17 25.40 -1.26
C LEU A 185 -29.25 25.49 0.26
N VAL A 186 -30.47 25.62 0.79
CA VAL A 186 -30.72 25.71 2.24
C VAL A 186 -31.13 24.38 2.82
N ALA A 187 -32.06 23.68 2.16
CA ALA A 187 -32.56 22.40 2.62
C ALA A 187 -33.03 21.50 1.46
N ILE A 188 -33.12 20.20 1.75
CA ILE A 188 -33.80 19.20 0.92
C ILE A 188 -35.00 18.66 1.69
N HIS A 189 -36.16 18.64 1.04
CA HIS A 189 -37.42 18.12 1.56
C HIS A 189 -37.71 16.78 0.88
N ILE A 190 -37.83 15.71 1.65
CA ILE A 190 -38.04 14.35 1.12
C ILE A 190 -39.41 13.87 1.59
N PRO A 191 -40.44 13.79 0.71
CA PRO A 191 -41.74 13.26 1.08
C PRO A 191 -41.69 11.76 1.36
N PHE A 192 -42.57 11.28 2.24
CA PHE A 192 -42.70 9.84 2.49
C PHE A 192 -43.51 9.16 1.36
N PRO A 193 -43.03 8.05 0.78
CA PRO A 193 -43.75 7.31 -0.26
C PRO A 193 -45.02 6.65 0.29
N GLN A 194 -45.90 6.09 -0.56
CA GLN A 194 -47.10 5.39 -0.07
C GLN A 194 -46.90 3.89 0.20
N ALA A 195 -45.82 3.27 -0.28
CA ALA A 195 -45.35 1.94 0.15
C ALA A 195 -43.99 1.65 -0.48
N SER A 196 -43.06 1.05 0.29
CA SER A 196 -42.07 0.13 -0.26
C SER A 196 -41.58 -0.82 0.85
N SER A 197 -40.69 -1.74 0.52
CA SER A 197 -40.01 -2.59 1.50
C SER A 197 -38.65 -2.95 0.94
N ALA A 198 -37.57 -2.63 1.66
CA ALA A 198 -36.23 -3.09 1.32
C ALA A 198 -35.54 -3.66 2.57
N ASN A 199 -34.96 -4.86 2.44
CA ASN A 199 -34.18 -5.52 3.49
C ASN A 199 -32.70 -5.46 3.14
N ALA A 200 -31.89 -5.08 4.13
CA ALA A 200 -30.43 -4.97 3.99
C ALA A 200 -29.70 -6.21 4.53
N TYR A 201 -28.64 -6.59 3.83
CA TYR A 201 -27.68 -7.60 4.26
C TYR A 201 -26.70 -7.02 5.30
N ARG A 202 -26.54 -7.72 6.43
CA ARG A 202 -25.62 -7.35 7.51
C ARG A 202 -24.41 -8.28 7.52
N ARG A 203 -23.22 -7.72 7.25
CA ARG A 203 -21.95 -8.43 7.40
C ARG A 203 -21.58 -8.52 8.89
N PRO A 204 -21.22 -9.69 9.43
CA PRO A 204 -20.69 -9.80 10.78
C PRO A 204 -19.28 -9.20 10.89
N VAL A 205 -18.88 -8.84 12.11
CA VAL A 205 -17.53 -8.34 12.39
C VAL A 205 -16.51 -9.44 12.09
N SER A 206 -15.41 -9.08 11.42
CA SER A 206 -14.33 -10.03 11.13
C SER A 206 -13.64 -10.45 12.43
N HIS A 207 -13.37 -11.73 12.58
CA HIS A 207 -12.65 -12.32 13.72
C HIS A 207 -11.66 -13.35 13.18
N GLY A 208 -10.66 -13.70 13.98
CA GLY A 208 -9.63 -14.67 13.59
C GLY A 208 -9.00 -15.33 14.81
N GLN A 209 -8.41 -16.50 14.60
CA GLN A 209 -7.64 -17.25 15.59
C GLN A 209 -6.27 -17.56 15.00
N GLN A 210 -5.23 -17.47 15.82
CA GLN A 210 -3.88 -17.89 15.43
C GLN A 210 -3.42 -19.02 16.35
N SER A 211 -2.73 -20.02 15.77
CA SER A 211 -2.02 -21.06 16.50
C SER A 211 -0.56 -21.01 16.08
N ILE A 212 0.34 -20.89 17.06
CA ILE A 212 1.78 -20.79 16.85
C ILE A 212 2.43 -21.95 17.61
N PRO A 213 3.44 -22.64 17.03
CA PRO A 213 4.16 -23.70 17.72
C PRO A 213 4.81 -23.19 19.01
N GLU A 214 4.90 -24.05 20.02
CA GLU A 214 5.66 -23.75 21.24
C GLU A 214 7.16 -23.58 20.93
N ARG A 215 7.80 -22.67 21.68
CA ARG A 215 9.24 -22.43 21.57
C ARG A 215 10.04 -23.64 22.07
N PRO A 216 11.15 -24.02 21.41
CA PRO A 216 12.06 -25.05 21.91
C PRO A 216 12.58 -24.74 23.34
N ILE A 217 12.68 -25.76 24.19
CA ILE A 217 13.10 -25.64 25.61
C ILE A 217 14.52 -25.07 25.74
N ASN A 218 15.38 -25.30 24.75
CA ASN A 218 16.77 -24.87 24.74
C ASN A 218 17.00 -23.44 24.23
N GLN A 219 15.95 -22.70 23.86
CA GLN A 219 16.05 -21.31 23.41
C GLN A 219 15.49 -20.36 24.47
N LYS A 220 16.25 -19.31 24.83
CA LYS A 220 15.86 -18.33 25.86
C LYS A 220 15.05 -17.17 25.31
N VAL A 221 15.25 -16.78 24.07
CA VAL A 221 14.62 -15.61 23.42
C VAL A 221 14.09 -15.96 22.04
N VAL A 222 14.89 -16.61 21.17
CA VAL A 222 14.49 -16.94 19.80
C VAL A 222 13.23 -17.83 19.80
N GLY A 223 12.26 -17.53 18.93
CA GLY A 223 10.98 -18.23 18.87
C GLY A 223 9.91 -17.71 19.84
N SER A 224 10.22 -16.71 20.67
CA SER A 224 9.21 -15.96 21.44
C SER A 224 8.47 -14.94 20.57
N SER A 225 7.23 -14.61 20.96
CA SER A 225 6.42 -13.58 20.30
C SER A 225 6.78 -12.19 20.85
N LEU A 226 7.98 -11.70 20.50
CA LEU A 226 8.39 -10.35 20.85
C LEU A 226 7.54 -9.31 20.11
N LEU A 227 7.24 -8.22 20.79
CA LEU A 227 6.66 -7.05 20.14
C LEU A 227 7.66 -6.47 19.13
N HIS A 228 7.13 -5.88 18.05
CA HIS A 228 7.97 -5.12 17.13
C HIS A 228 8.68 -3.99 17.91
N GLN A 229 9.98 -3.80 17.71
CA GLN A 229 10.81 -2.90 18.52
C GLN A 229 10.25 -1.46 18.50
N SER A 230 9.83 -1.00 17.32
CA SER A 230 9.20 0.31 17.13
C SER A 230 7.68 0.34 17.33
N ALA A 231 7.04 -0.73 17.85
CA ALA A 231 5.57 -0.82 17.94
C ALA A 231 4.95 0.35 18.70
N TYR A 232 5.50 0.67 19.88
CA TYR A 232 5.02 1.79 20.68
C TYR A 232 5.21 3.12 19.95
N LEU A 233 6.39 3.32 19.34
CA LEU A 233 6.72 4.51 18.56
C LEU A 233 5.77 4.70 17.37
N HIS A 234 5.34 3.63 16.71
CA HIS A 234 4.34 3.69 15.65
C HIS A 234 2.98 4.17 16.18
N THR A 235 2.57 3.69 17.36
CA THR A 235 1.27 4.04 17.96
C THR A 235 1.23 5.43 18.60
N THR A 236 2.38 5.99 18.97
CA THR A 236 2.51 7.35 19.52
C THR A 236 2.82 8.41 18.46
N GLY A 237 3.24 8.00 17.26
CA GLY A 237 3.71 8.91 16.21
C GLY A 237 5.14 9.41 16.42
N GLU A 238 5.91 8.74 17.28
CA GLU A 238 7.30 9.09 17.60
C GLU A 238 8.31 8.40 16.67
N ALA A 239 7.89 7.34 15.97
CA ALA A 239 8.71 6.70 14.95
C ALA A 239 8.98 7.67 13.80
N LYS A 240 10.24 7.91 13.49
CA LYS A 240 10.66 8.85 12.46
C LYS A 240 10.79 8.16 11.11
N TYR A 241 10.00 8.61 10.15
CA TYR A 241 10.15 8.31 8.73
C TYR A 241 10.99 9.40 8.06
N THR A 242 11.38 9.22 6.78
CA THR A 242 12.32 10.14 6.12
C THR A 242 11.82 11.59 6.11
N ASN A 243 10.53 11.80 5.88
CA ASN A 243 9.94 13.15 5.86
C ASN A 243 9.64 13.73 7.26
N ASP A 244 9.84 12.95 8.33
CA ASP A 244 9.70 13.42 9.72
C ASP A 244 11.01 13.94 10.31
N ILE A 245 12.12 13.78 9.57
CA ILE A 245 13.43 14.29 9.96
C ILE A 245 13.36 15.82 9.98
N PRO A 246 13.75 16.49 11.08
CA PRO A 246 13.71 17.93 11.17
C PRO A 246 14.50 18.59 10.04
N GLN A 247 13.85 19.53 9.36
CA GLN A 247 14.46 20.28 8.27
C GLN A 247 15.50 21.26 8.84
N LEU A 248 16.69 21.25 8.25
CA LEU A 248 17.72 22.23 8.56
C LEU A 248 17.32 23.60 8.01
N GLN A 249 17.86 24.67 8.60
CA GLN A 249 17.68 26.01 8.06
C GLN A 249 18.20 26.06 6.61
N ASN A 250 17.43 26.70 5.72
CA ASN A 250 17.70 26.78 4.28
C ASN A 250 17.56 25.46 3.50
N THR A 251 16.86 24.46 4.07
CA THR A 251 16.46 23.26 3.29
C THR A 251 15.64 23.70 2.07
N LEU A 252 16.04 23.24 0.88
CA LEU A 252 15.29 23.44 -0.36
C LEU A 252 14.45 22.20 -0.67
N HIS A 253 13.42 22.40 -1.47
CA HIS A 253 12.48 21.36 -1.88
C HIS A 253 12.52 21.16 -3.39
N ALA A 254 12.40 19.90 -3.78
CA ALA A 254 12.44 19.47 -5.17
C ALA A 254 11.09 18.94 -5.64
N ALA A 255 10.72 19.23 -6.88
CA ALA A 255 9.62 18.58 -7.57
C ALA A 255 10.06 18.08 -8.94
N LEU A 256 9.70 16.83 -9.27
CA LEU A 256 10.02 16.21 -10.54
C LEU A 256 9.23 16.85 -11.69
N VAL A 257 9.89 17.03 -12.83
CA VAL A 257 9.28 17.40 -14.10
C VAL A 257 9.14 16.13 -14.92
N LEU A 258 7.91 15.69 -15.12
CA LEU A 258 7.61 14.39 -15.71
C LEU A 258 7.06 14.52 -17.13
N SER A 259 7.43 13.58 -17.99
CA SER A 259 6.88 13.44 -19.34
C SER A 259 5.37 13.24 -19.30
N LYS A 260 4.67 13.97 -20.18
CA LYS A 260 3.23 13.77 -20.46
C LYS A 260 2.99 12.92 -21.72
N GLN A 261 4.05 12.46 -22.37
CA GLN A 261 4.00 11.66 -23.60
C GLN A 261 4.52 10.25 -23.35
N SER A 262 3.90 9.26 -23.99
CA SER A 262 4.33 7.86 -23.92
C SER A 262 5.60 7.60 -24.72
N TYR A 263 5.77 8.22 -25.89
CA TYR A 263 7.00 8.10 -26.68
C TYR A 263 7.19 9.33 -27.56
N ALA A 264 8.20 10.15 -27.27
CA ALA A 264 8.43 11.40 -27.98
C ALA A 264 9.88 11.90 -27.85
N ARG A 265 10.28 12.78 -28.78
CA ARG A 265 11.51 13.56 -28.68
C ARG A 265 11.24 14.91 -28.02
N ILE A 266 12.09 15.30 -27.08
CA ILE A 266 12.06 16.62 -26.46
C ILE A 266 12.67 17.63 -27.45
N LYS A 267 11.92 18.67 -27.81
CA LYS A 267 12.36 19.72 -28.74
C LYS A 267 12.84 20.96 -28.01
N HIS A 268 12.06 21.37 -27.01
CA HIS A 268 12.31 22.58 -26.25
C HIS A 268 11.69 22.45 -24.86
N ILE A 269 12.34 23.06 -23.87
CA ILE A 269 11.85 23.17 -22.50
C ILE A 269 11.86 24.66 -22.17
N ASP A 270 10.68 25.21 -21.87
CA ASP A 270 10.51 26.59 -21.42
C ASP A 270 10.21 26.61 -19.92
N ILE A 271 11.09 27.28 -19.17
CA ILE A 271 11.01 27.45 -17.72
C ILE A 271 10.57 28.87 -17.30
N SER A 272 10.28 29.76 -18.25
CA SER A 272 10.05 31.19 -17.99
C SER A 272 8.93 31.44 -16.98
N ALA A 273 7.81 30.74 -17.09
CA ALA A 273 6.70 30.84 -16.13
C ALA A 273 7.08 30.27 -14.76
N ALA A 274 7.82 29.16 -14.72
CA ALA A 274 8.27 28.51 -13.49
C ALA A 274 9.26 29.41 -12.72
N SER A 275 10.15 30.11 -13.41
CA SER A 275 11.14 31.02 -12.79
C SER A 275 10.51 32.24 -12.10
N ASN A 276 9.26 32.58 -12.41
CA ASN A 276 8.54 33.67 -11.77
C ASN A 276 7.82 33.25 -10.48
N VAL A 277 7.84 31.96 -10.11
CA VAL A 277 7.21 31.49 -8.88
C VAL A 277 8.01 31.96 -7.66
N PRO A 278 7.37 32.56 -6.64
CA PRO A 278 8.06 32.96 -5.42
C PRO A 278 8.80 31.79 -4.74
N GLY A 279 10.08 32.03 -4.44
CA GLY A 279 10.98 31.02 -3.88
C GLY A 279 11.54 30.03 -4.90
N PHE A 280 11.40 30.27 -6.21
CA PHE A 280 12.13 29.51 -7.24
C PHE A 280 13.64 29.74 -7.11
N VAL A 281 14.40 28.65 -7.12
CA VAL A 281 15.87 28.68 -7.02
C VAL A 281 16.50 28.26 -8.34
N SER A 282 16.16 27.07 -8.85
CA SER A 282 16.75 26.56 -10.09
C SER A 282 15.89 25.46 -10.73
N TYR A 283 16.16 25.20 -12.01
CA TYR A 283 15.77 23.99 -12.72
C TYR A 283 17.03 23.17 -13.03
N VAL A 284 17.03 21.90 -12.62
CA VAL A 284 18.12 20.94 -12.80
C VAL A 284 17.73 19.94 -13.88
N SER A 285 18.63 19.69 -14.83
CA SER A 285 18.41 18.81 -15.98
C SER A 285 19.61 17.88 -16.21
N HIS A 286 19.57 17.10 -17.29
CA HIS A 286 20.64 16.20 -17.68
C HIS A 286 22.01 16.91 -17.86
N THR A 287 22.03 18.21 -18.19
CA THR A 287 23.28 18.98 -18.35
C THR A 287 23.95 19.34 -17.03
N ASP A 288 23.22 19.24 -15.92
CA ASP A 288 23.70 19.60 -14.58
C ASP A 288 24.24 18.38 -13.82
N VAL A 289 24.10 17.18 -14.39
CA VAL A 289 24.66 15.95 -13.82
C VAL A 289 26.19 16.00 -13.98
N PRO A 290 26.99 16.05 -12.89
CA PRO A 290 28.44 16.32 -12.98
C PRO A 290 29.26 15.21 -13.67
N SER A 291 28.67 14.03 -13.83
CA SER A 291 29.33 12.82 -14.31
C SER A 291 28.43 12.13 -15.34
N ARG A 292 28.07 10.87 -15.12
CA ARG A 292 27.24 10.08 -16.01
C ARG A 292 25.76 10.32 -15.74
N ASN A 293 25.03 10.71 -16.79
CA ASN A 293 23.57 10.77 -16.76
C ASN A 293 22.93 9.39 -16.95
N ASP A 294 23.68 8.40 -17.42
CA ASP A 294 23.21 7.02 -17.51
C ASP A 294 23.31 6.31 -16.16
N PHE A 295 22.22 5.64 -15.76
CA PHE A 295 22.11 4.91 -14.51
C PHE A 295 21.38 3.57 -14.70
N GLY A 296 21.47 2.71 -13.69
CA GLY A 296 20.74 1.45 -13.61
C GLY A 296 21.53 0.42 -12.80
N ALA A 297 20.83 -0.39 -12.01
CA ALA A 297 21.48 -1.25 -11.02
C ALA A 297 22.19 -2.48 -11.62
N VAL A 298 21.80 -2.89 -12.84
CA VAL A 298 22.32 -4.10 -13.53
C VAL A 298 22.81 -3.75 -14.92
N VAL A 299 21.99 -3.03 -15.69
CA VAL A 299 22.33 -2.45 -16.99
C VAL A 299 22.16 -0.94 -16.85
N HIS A 300 23.06 -0.18 -17.46
CA HIS A 300 23.01 1.28 -17.46
C HIS A 300 22.26 1.77 -18.71
N ASP A 301 20.98 1.45 -18.80
CA ASP A 301 20.10 1.73 -19.94
C ASP A 301 19.04 2.80 -19.65
N GLU A 302 19.08 3.43 -18.47
CA GLU A 302 18.19 4.53 -18.08
C GLU A 302 18.97 5.84 -17.92
N GLU A 303 18.28 6.98 -18.09
CA GLU A 303 18.84 8.31 -17.85
C GLU A 303 18.26 8.93 -16.57
N VAL A 304 19.10 9.52 -15.71
CA VAL A 304 18.65 10.19 -14.47
C VAL A 304 17.64 11.29 -14.83
N PHE A 305 17.98 12.08 -15.86
CA PHE A 305 17.09 13.02 -16.52
C PHE A 305 17.11 12.77 -18.03
N ALA A 306 15.94 12.64 -18.64
CA ALA A 306 15.83 12.44 -20.08
C ALA A 306 16.52 13.57 -20.86
N SER A 307 17.51 13.21 -21.68
CA SER A 307 18.31 14.16 -22.46
C SER A 307 17.63 14.55 -23.77
N SER A 308 16.95 13.60 -24.40
CA SER A 308 16.42 13.79 -25.76
C SER A 308 15.12 13.05 -26.07
N ILE A 309 14.91 11.87 -25.50
CA ILE A 309 13.74 11.02 -25.78
C ILE A 309 13.08 10.63 -24.47
N VAL A 310 11.75 10.70 -24.44
CA VAL A 310 10.93 10.15 -23.36
C VAL A 310 10.27 8.87 -23.86
N GLN A 311 10.24 7.84 -23.03
CA GLN A 311 9.81 6.48 -23.41
C GLN A 311 8.60 5.98 -22.61
N CYS A 312 8.11 6.78 -21.64
CA CYS A 312 6.84 6.54 -20.97
C CYS A 312 6.25 7.86 -20.43
N VAL A 313 4.94 7.85 -20.16
CA VAL A 313 4.34 8.88 -19.31
C VAL A 313 4.94 8.72 -17.92
N GLY A 314 5.50 9.80 -17.37
CA GLY A 314 6.22 9.74 -16.10
C GLY A 314 7.74 9.68 -16.20
N THR A 315 8.35 9.59 -17.41
CA THR A 315 9.82 9.74 -17.54
C THR A 315 10.28 11.04 -16.90
N ILE A 316 11.33 11.01 -16.07
CA ILE A 316 11.86 12.19 -15.39
C ILE A 316 12.70 13.00 -16.38
N ILE A 317 12.32 14.25 -16.61
CA ILE A 317 13.00 15.16 -17.55
C ILE A 317 13.92 16.13 -16.82
N GLY A 318 13.58 16.47 -15.58
CA GLY A 318 14.35 17.36 -14.74
C GLY A 318 13.70 17.55 -13.37
N LEU A 319 14.21 18.50 -12.62
CA LEU A 319 13.82 18.76 -11.25
C LEU A 319 13.78 20.28 -10.99
N VAL A 320 12.67 20.76 -10.45
CA VAL A 320 12.55 22.16 -10.01
C VAL A 320 12.86 22.25 -8.53
N VAL A 321 13.75 23.18 -8.17
CA VAL A 321 14.18 23.45 -6.81
C VAL A 321 13.59 24.79 -6.34
N CYS A 322 12.93 24.77 -5.19
CA CYS A 322 12.36 25.96 -4.55
C CYS A 322 12.61 25.98 -3.03
N GLU A 323 12.40 27.13 -2.41
CA GLU A 323 12.45 27.32 -0.94
C GLU A 323 11.30 26.62 -0.18
N SER A 324 10.24 26.18 -0.88
CA SER A 324 9.14 25.44 -0.27
C SER A 324 8.63 24.32 -1.18
N GLU A 325 8.12 23.25 -0.56
CA GLU A 325 7.54 22.10 -1.27
C GLU A 325 6.45 22.54 -2.26
N ARG A 326 5.57 23.43 -1.83
CA ARG A 326 4.46 23.88 -2.67
C ARG A 326 4.92 24.76 -3.83
N SER A 327 5.91 25.63 -3.62
CA SER A 327 6.50 26.42 -4.72
C SER A 327 7.11 25.48 -5.77
N ALA A 328 7.82 24.42 -5.35
CA ALA A 328 8.38 23.43 -6.27
C ALA A 328 7.29 22.69 -7.07
N GLN A 329 6.21 22.26 -6.40
CA GLN A 329 5.06 21.62 -7.05
C GLN A 329 4.33 22.55 -8.02
N MET A 330 4.23 23.85 -7.72
CA MET A 330 3.64 24.83 -8.63
C MET A 330 4.54 25.10 -9.83
N ALA A 331 5.82 25.38 -9.58
CA ALA A 331 6.78 25.71 -10.62
C ALA A 331 6.98 24.53 -11.60
N SER A 332 7.07 23.29 -11.12
CA SER A 332 7.14 22.09 -11.98
C SER A 332 5.95 21.95 -12.94
N ARG A 333 4.75 22.38 -12.53
CA ARG A 333 3.54 22.35 -13.39
C ARG A 333 3.54 23.42 -14.47
N LEU A 334 4.25 24.53 -14.24
CA LEU A 334 4.34 25.67 -15.16
C LEU A 334 5.40 25.48 -16.26
N ILE A 335 6.28 24.49 -16.13
CA ILE A 335 7.25 24.16 -17.17
C ILE A 335 6.51 23.64 -18.40
N GLN A 336 6.78 24.28 -19.54
CA GLN A 336 6.25 23.89 -20.83
C GLN A 336 7.30 23.08 -21.58
N ILE A 337 6.88 21.98 -22.20
CA ILE A 337 7.77 21.07 -22.91
C ILE A 337 7.15 20.79 -24.26
N ASP A 338 7.90 21.12 -25.31
CA ASP A 338 7.53 20.83 -26.69
C ASP A 338 8.03 19.43 -27.05
N TYR A 339 7.10 18.59 -27.49
CA TYR A 339 7.35 17.22 -27.87
C TYR A 339 7.13 17.02 -29.37
N GLU A 340 7.98 16.21 -29.98
CA GLU A 340 7.75 15.60 -31.29
C GLU A 340 7.41 14.11 -31.07
N PRO A 341 6.13 13.69 -31.18
CA PRO A 341 5.74 12.30 -30.97
C PRO A 341 6.48 11.35 -31.89
N LEU A 342 6.93 10.22 -31.35
CA LEU A 342 7.65 9.18 -32.10
C LEU A 342 6.74 7.96 -32.30
N THR A 343 7.01 7.19 -33.35
CA THR A 343 6.25 5.98 -33.70
C THR A 343 7.20 4.83 -34.02
N PRO A 344 6.79 3.55 -33.81
CA PRO A 344 5.50 3.13 -33.25
C PRO A 344 5.43 3.33 -31.72
N ILE A 345 4.22 3.60 -31.20
CA ILE A 345 3.95 3.55 -29.76
C ILE A 345 3.54 2.11 -29.42
N ILE A 346 4.26 1.47 -28.51
CA ILE A 346 4.03 0.08 -28.08
C ILE A 346 3.53 0.11 -26.63
N LEU A 347 2.31 -0.35 -26.38
CA LEU A 347 1.68 -0.30 -25.05
C LEU A 347 1.35 -1.69 -24.50
N THR A 348 0.98 -2.63 -25.36
CA THR A 348 0.53 -3.96 -24.97
C THR A 348 1.59 -5.04 -25.23
N ILE A 349 1.45 -6.18 -24.56
CA ILE A 349 2.31 -7.36 -24.77
C ILE A 349 2.20 -7.84 -26.23
N ASP A 350 0.99 -7.87 -26.80
CA ASP A 350 0.75 -8.31 -28.19
C ASP A 350 1.43 -7.38 -29.21
N GLU A 351 1.40 -6.07 -28.97
CA GLU A 351 2.11 -5.09 -29.80
C GLU A 351 3.63 -5.26 -29.69
N ALA A 352 4.16 -5.50 -28.49
CA ALA A 352 5.58 -5.75 -28.29
C ALA A 352 6.05 -7.02 -29.01
N ILE A 353 5.26 -8.11 -28.95
CA ILE A 353 5.51 -9.35 -29.70
C ILE A 353 5.51 -9.07 -31.21
N SER A 354 4.49 -8.35 -31.71
CA SER A 354 4.34 -8.04 -33.13
C SER A 354 5.50 -7.21 -33.68
N HIS A 355 6.04 -6.30 -32.87
CA HIS A 355 7.19 -5.45 -33.23
C HIS A 355 8.55 -6.04 -32.85
N LYS A 356 8.59 -7.24 -32.26
CA LYS A 356 9.82 -7.87 -31.74
C LYS A 356 10.60 -6.98 -30.76
N SER A 357 9.88 -6.23 -29.93
CA SER A 357 10.44 -5.30 -28.94
C SER A 357 10.57 -5.99 -27.58
N PHE A 358 11.70 -6.63 -27.32
CA PHE A 358 11.96 -7.41 -26.10
C PHE A 358 13.17 -6.88 -25.32
N LEU A 359 13.16 -7.13 -24.00
CA LEU A 359 14.31 -6.91 -23.14
C LEU A 359 15.14 -8.20 -23.05
N GLY A 360 16.37 -8.17 -23.53
CA GLY A 360 17.29 -9.31 -23.50
C GLY A 360 16.88 -10.46 -24.43
N ASN A 361 17.47 -11.63 -24.17
CA ASN A 361 17.21 -12.86 -24.91
C ASN A 361 16.09 -13.68 -24.26
N GLU A 362 15.46 -14.57 -25.04
CA GLU A 362 14.50 -15.54 -24.52
C GLU A 362 15.13 -16.42 -23.44
N LEU A 363 14.43 -16.55 -22.30
CA LEU A 363 14.81 -17.44 -21.20
C LEU A 363 13.94 -18.69 -21.26
N GLN A 364 14.58 -19.85 -21.29
CA GLN A 364 13.89 -21.14 -21.37
C GLN A 364 14.40 -22.12 -20.32
N LEU A 365 13.47 -22.88 -19.74
CA LEU A 365 13.75 -24.09 -18.94
C LEU A 365 12.94 -25.24 -19.55
N GLN A 366 13.59 -26.38 -19.78
CA GLN A 366 12.95 -27.57 -20.34
C GLN A 366 13.43 -28.83 -19.62
N ARG A 367 12.48 -29.68 -19.24
CA ARG A 367 12.76 -31.01 -18.70
C ARG A 367 11.92 -32.06 -19.40
N GLY A 368 12.58 -33.16 -19.79
CA GLY A 368 11.95 -34.25 -20.54
C GLY A 368 11.81 -33.94 -22.03
N ASP A 369 11.11 -34.83 -22.73
CA ASP A 369 10.77 -34.69 -24.15
C ASP A 369 9.29 -34.35 -24.30
N LEU A 370 9.01 -33.10 -24.71
CA LEU A 370 7.65 -32.59 -24.88
C LEU A 370 6.91 -33.29 -26.03
N ALA A 371 7.61 -33.66 -27.12
CA ALA A 371 6.97 -34.29 -28.27
C ALA A 371 6.43 -35.68 -27.91
N THR A 372 7.25 -36.48 -27.21
CA THR A 372 6.80 -37.76 -26.65
C THR A 372 5.72 -37.57 -25.59
N GLY A 373 5.82 -36.53 -24.75
CA GLY A 373 4.81 -36.20 -23.74
C GLY A 373 3.43 -35.93 -24.35
N PHE A 374 3.35 -35.04 -25.33
CA PHE A 374 2.10 -34.74 -26.04
C PHE A 374 1.61 -35.91 -26.91
N GLY A 375 2.51 -36.64 -27.56
CA GLY A 375 2.16 -37.82 -28.37
C GLY A 375 1.50 -38.95 -27.56
N ASN A 376 1.80 -39.04 -26.27
CA ASN A 376 1.23 -40.03 -25.35
C ASN A 376 0.03 -39.49 -24.53
N ALA A 377 -0.32 -38.21 -24.66
CA ALA A 377 -1.37 -37.60 -23.86
C ALA A 377 -2.76 -37.91 -24.46
N ASP A 378 -3.68 -38.40 -23.64
CA ASP A 378 -5.07 -38.65 -24.06
C ASP A 378 -5.82 -37.37 -24.45
N ASN A 379 -5.43 -36.23 -23.85
CA ASN A 379 -6.07 -34.93 -24.05
C ASN A 379 -5.01 -33.83 -24.13
N THR A 380 -5.27 -32.82 -24.96
CA THR A 380 -4.48 -31.58 -25.03
C THR A 380 -5.42 -30.40 -24.88
N LEU A 381 -5.03 -29.43 -24.05
CA LEU A 381 -5.77 -28.20 -23.82
C LEU A 381 -4.88 -27.00 -24.15
N GLU A 382 -5.47 -25.99 -24.77
CA GLU A 382 -4.82 -24.72 -25.08
C GLU A 382 -5.61 -23.56 -24.49
N GLY A 383 -4.92 -22.51 -24.05
CA GLY A 383 -5.55 -21.35 -23.46
C GLY A 383 -4.55 -20.23 -23.17
N VAL A 384 -5.08 -19.05 -22.87
CA VAL A 384 -4.32 -17.85 -22.53
C VAL A 384 -4.83 -17.30 -21.21
N VAL A 385 -3.90 -16.93 -20.31
CA VAL A 385 -4.20 -16.28 -19.03
C VAL A 385 -3.56 -14.90 -19.04
N LEU A 386 -4.36 -13.86 -18.83
CA LEU A 386 -3.90 -12.48 -18.68
C LEU A 386 -3.99 -12.09 -17.20
N ILE A 387 -2.89 -11.55 -16.67
CA ILE A 387 -2.79 -11.15 -15.26
C ILE A 387 -2.41 -9.67 -15.23
N GLY A 388 -3.24 -8.86 -14.59
CA GLY A 388 -3.02 -7.42 -14.48
C GLY A 388 -1.80 -7.06 -13.61
N GLY A 389 -1.35 -5.81 -13.75
CA GLY A 389 -0.31 -5.24 -12.90
C GLY A 389 -0.80 -4.97 -11.47
N GLN A 390 0.14 -4.64 -10.58
CA GLN A 390 -0.14 -4.30 -9.19
C GLN A 390 0.74 -3.13 -8.75
N GLU A 391 0.13 -2.12 -8.15
CA GLU A 391 0.84 -1.03 -7.47
C GLU A 391 1.23 -1.48 -6.06
N HIS A 392 2.44 -1.14 -5.61
CA HIS A 392 2.90 -1.49 -4.25
C HIS A 392 2.03 -0.87 -3.17
N PHE A 393 1.68 0.40 -3.38
CA PHE A 393 0.85 1.19 -2.48
C PHE A 393 1.41 1.26 -1.04
N TYR A 394 2.73 1.39 -0.91
CA TYR A 394 3.36 1.74 0.36
C TYR A 394 2.80 3.08 0.88
N LEU A 395 2.50 3.15 2.18
CA LEU A 395 1.87 4.34 2.77
C LEU A 395 2.83 5.53 2.88
N GLU A 396 4.12 5.26 3.11
CA GLU A 396 5.19 6.24 2.94
C GLU A 396 5.64 6.20 1.48
N THR A 397 5.41 7.28 0.73
CA THR A 397 5.91 7.40 -0.65
C THR A 397 7.43 7.55 -0.69
N ASN A 398 8.04 7.34 -1.86
CA ASN A 398 9.47 7.62 -2.06
C ASN A 398 9.83 9.04 -1.57
N CYS A 399 10.84 9.11 -0.71
CA CYS A 399 11.32 10.33 -0.08
C CYS A 399 12.84 10.23 0.06
N CYS A 400 13.51 11.35 -0.16
CA CYS A 400 14.95 11.47 0.04
C CYS A 400 15.27 12.86 0.55
N MET A 401 16.07 12.95 1.61
CA MET A 401 16.70 14.16 2.08
C MET A 401 18.20 14.04 1.89
N ALA A 402 18.78 15.00 1.17
CA ALA A 402 20.21 15.06 0.89
C ALA A 402 20.83 16.22 1.66
N VAL A 403 21.80 15.93 2.53
CA VAL A 403 22.47 16.91 3.38
C VAL A 403 23.96 16.96 3.02
N PRO A 404 24.40 17.98 2.27
CA PRO A 404 25.81 18.13 1.93
C PRO A 404 26.61 18.54 3.18
N SER A 405 27.79 17.94 3.33
CA SER A 405 28.80 18.41 4.28
C SER A 405 29.52 19.64 3.74
N ASN A 406 30.03 20.49 4.63
CA ASN A 406 30.88 21.61 4.26
C ASN A 406 32.29 21.16 3.84
N ASP A 407 32.67 19.93 4.18
CA ASP A 407 34.00 19.38 3.94
C ASP A 407 33.97 18.25 2.89
N ASN A 408 34.99 18.23 2.02
CA ASN A 408 35.33 17.14 1.10
C ASN A 408 34.26 16.69 0.08
N GLY A 409 33.16 17.44 -0.08
CA GLY A 409 32.07 17.07 -1.01
C GLY A 409 31.27 15.86 -0.53
N GLU A 410 31.31 15.53 0.75
CA GLU A 410 30.52 14.45 1.34
C GLU A 410 29.02 14.79 1.33
N LEU A 411 28.19 13.76 1.15
CA LEU A 411 26.74 13.88 1.09
C LEU A 411 26.10 12.77 1.92
N THR A 412 25.32 13.16 2.93
CA THR A 412 24.49 12.22 3.68
C THR A 412 23.11 12.15 3.07
N LEU A 413 22.67 10.94 2.72
CA LEU A 413 21.34 10.69 2.15
C LEU A 413 20.49 9.92 3.16
N TYR A 414 19.35 10.51 3.53
CA TYR A 414 18.29 9.82 4.27
C TYR A 414 17.18 9.48 3.27
N SER A 415 16.87 8.20 3.07
CA SER A 415 15.93 7.78 2.03
C SER A 415 14.99 6.68 2.50
N SER A 416 13.71 6.77 2.09
CA SER A 416 12.77 5.67 2.21
C SER A 416 13.15 4.62 1.16
N THR A 417 13.75 3.51 1.61
CA THR A 417 14.36 2.48 0.75
C THR A 417 13.33 1.59 0.05
N GLN A 418 12.44 2.18 -0.75
CA GLN A 418 11.41 1.50 -1.54
C GLN A 418 11.96 1.08 -2.91
N ASP A 419 11.42 0.00 -3.48
CA ASP A 419 11.88 -0.56 -4.75
C ASP A 419 10.71 -0.95 -5.67
N LEU A 420 10.93 -0.90 -6.98
CA LEU A 420 9.97 -1.22 -8.05
C LEU A 420 9.53 -2.70 -8.07
N THR A 421 10.25 -3.61 -7.41
CA THR A 421 9.87 -5.03 -7.36
C THR A 421 8.69 -5.29 -6.43
N CYS A 422 7.66 -6.01 -6.89
CA CYS A 422 6.54 -6.43 -6.04
C CYS A 422 6.82 -7.77 -5.31
N ARG A 423 6.20 -7.96 -4.14
CA ARG A 423 6.45 -9.09 -3.24
C ARG A 423 6.25 -10.43 -3.96
N SER A 424 7.21 -11.34 -3.78
CA SER A 424 7.29 -12.69 -4.38
C SER A 424 7.81 -12.77 -5.82
N PHE A 425 8.04 -11.63 -6.51
CA PHE A 425 8.84 -11.51 -7.74
C PHE A 425 8.52 -12.57 -8.83
N GLY A 426 7.44 -12.37 -9.59
CA GLY A 426 7.05 -13.23 -10.72
C GLY A 426 6.40 -14.57 -10.33
N ALA A 427 6.61 -15.04 -9.10
CA ALA A 427 6.04 -16.30 -8.63
C ALA A 427 4.50 -16.29 -8.54
N PRO A 428 3.81 -15.25 -8.03
CA PRO A 428 2.35 -15.22 -8.02
C PRO A 428 1.73 -15.35 -9.42
N GLN A 429 2.30 -14.65 -10.40
CA GLN A 429 1.86 -14.70 -11.79
C GLN A 429 2.00 -16.12 -12.36
N SER A 430 3.17 -16.72 -12.18
CA SER A 430 3.47 -18.07 -12.67
C SER A 430 2.60 -19.14 -11.99
N LEU A 431 2.41 -19.03 -10.68
CA LEU A 431 1.59 -19.97 -9.90
C LEU A 431 0.11 -19.85 -10.26
N LEU A 432 -0.41 -18.64 -10.48
CA LEU A 432 -1.79 -18.44 -10.91
C LEU A 432 -2.05 -19.07 -12.28
N ALA A 433 -1.11 -18.94 -13.23
CA ALA A 433 -1.20 -19.62 -14.52
C ALA A 433 -1.21 -21.14 -14.36
N CYS A 434 -0.30 -21.71 -13.55
CA CYS A 434 -0.26 -23.14 -13.26
C CYS A 434 -1.56 -23.66 -12.62
N GLU A 435 -2.09 -22.94 -11.62
CA GLU A 435 -3.33 -23.34 -10.96
C GLU A 435 -4.55 -23.23 -11.90
N THR A 436 -4.56 -22.25 -12.81
CA THR A 436 -5.60 -22.15 -13.86
C THR A 436 -5.58 -23.36 -14.79
N ILE A 437 -4.39 -23.83 -15.18
CA ILE A 437 -4.24 -25.06 -15.97
C ILE A 437 -4.83 -26.25 -15.22
N ILE A 438 -4.52 -26.41 -13.93
CA ILE A 438 -5.05 -27.52 -13.12
C ILE A 438 -6.58 -27.47 -13.02
N GLU A 439 -7.17 -26.30 -12.78
CA GLU A 439 -8.63 -26.13 -12.76
C GLU A 439 -9.28 -26.49 -14.10
N HIS A 440 -8.68 -26.07 -15.23
CA HIS A 440 -9.19 -26.38 -16.57
C HIS A 440 -9.07 -27.87 -16.90
N VAL A 441 -7.97 -28.52 -16.53
CA VAL A 441 -7.81 -29.98 -16.66
C VAL A 441 -8.87 -30.71 -15.84
N ALA A 442 -9.11 -30.29 -14.60
CA ALA A 442 -10.14 -30.87 -13.74
C ALA A 442 -11.54 -30.74 -14.34
N ALA A 443 -11.89 -29.54 -14.83
CA ALA A 443 -13.16 -29.29 -15.50
C ALA A 443 -13.33 -30.15 -16.77
N HIS A 444 -12.30 -30.24 -17.61
CA HIS A 444 -12.33 -31.06 -18.84
C HIS A 444 -12.52 -32.55 -18.54
N LEU A 445 -11.86 -33.06 -17.49
CA LEU A 445 -11.98 -34.46 -17.07
C LEU A 445 -13.21 -34.75 -16.22
N ASN A 446 -14.01 -33.72 -15.89
CA ASN A 446 -15.12 -33.80 -14.94
C ASN A 446 -14.70 -34.42 -13.59
N LEU A 447 -13.55 -33.99 -13.08
CA LEU A 447 -12.99 -34.39 -11.79
C LEU A 447 -12.98 -33.21 -10.82
N ASP A 448 -13.01 -33.53 -9.52
CA ASP A 448 -12.73 -32.55 -8.47
C ASP A 448 -11.29 -32.00 -8.65
N PRO A 449 -11.09 -30.67 -8.72
CA PRO A 449 -9.77 -30.05 -8.79
C PRO A 449 -8.79 -30.53 -7.73
N LEU A 450 -9.27 -30.91 -6.53
CA LEU A 450 -8.43 -31.45 -5.46
C LEU A 450 -7.82 -32.80 -5.83
N VAL A 451 -8.60 -33.66 -6.49
CA VAL A 451 -8.11 -34.97 -6.94
C VAL A 451 -7.01 -34.78 -7.98
N VAL A 452 -7.18 -33.83 -8.91
CA VAL A 452 -6.17 -33.52 -9.92
C VAL A 452 -4.90 -32.96 -9.27
N ARG A 453 -5.03 -32.03 -8.32
CA ARG A 453 -3.88 -31.49 -7.55
C ARG A 453 -3.11 -32.59 -6.82
N CYS A 454 -3.79 -33.39 -6.01
CA CYS A 454 -3.14 -34.42 -5.19
C CYS A 454 -2.40 -35.46 -6.04
N ARG A 455 -2.95 -35.83 -7.21
CA ARG A 455 -2.30 -36.76 -8.14
C ARG A 455 -1.03 -36.19 -8.77
N ASN A 456 -0.92 -34.87 -8.85
CA ASN A 456 0.21 -34.15 -9.46
C ASN A 456 1.18 -33.52 -8.44
N PHE A 457 1.00 -33.77 -7.14
CA PHE A 457 1.96 -33.34 -6.14
C PHE A 457 3.31 -34.05 -6.31
N TYR A 458 4.38 -33.29 -6.08
CA TYR A 458 5.71 -33.86 -5.88
C TYR A 458 5.72 -34.81 -4.67
N LYS A 459 6.72 -35.69 -4.66
CA LYS A 459 7.12 -36.53 -3.54
C LYS A 459 8.46 -36.06 -2.97
N GLU A 460 8.74 -36.42 -1.72
CA GLU A 460 10.06 -36.19 -1.11
C GLU A 460 11.16 -36.78 -2.00
N GLY A 461 12.20 -36.00 -2.28
CA GLY A 461 13.32 -36.40 -3.11
C GLY A 461 13.11 -36.25 -4.62
N ASP A 462 11.91 -35.87 -5.08
CA ASP A 462 11.70 -35.52 -6.49
C ASP A 462 12.58 -34.32 -6.89
N LEU A 463 12.92 -34.26 -8.17
CA LEU A 463 13.57 -33.09 -8.76
C LEU A 463 12.51 -32.10 -9.26
N THR A 464 12.78 -30.81 -9.15
CA THR A 464 12.01 -29.76 -9.83
C THR A 464 12.26 -29.78 -11.34
N HIS A 465 11.51 -28.98 -12.12
CA HIS A 465 11.76 -28.81 -13.56
C HIS A 465 13.14 -28.20 -13.87
N PHE A 466 13.76 -27.53 -12.89
CA PHE A 466 15.11 -26.97 -12.95
C PHE A 466 16.15 -27.80 -12.18
N GLY A 467 15.86 -29.07 -11.92
CA GLY A 467 16.85 -30.04 -11.42
C GLY A 467 17.20 -29.97 -9.93
N GLN A 468 16.57 -29.10 -9.14
CA GLN A 468 16.80 -29.06 -7.69
C GLN A 468 16.02 -30.18 -7.00
N LYS A 469 16.69 -30.94 -6.11
CA LYS A 469 16.05 -31.95 -5.27
C LYS A 469 15.19 -31.30 -4.19
N LEU A 470 13.97 -31.80 -4.01
CA LEU A 470 13.07 -31.39 -2.95
C LEU A 470 13.39 -32.17 -1.67
N GLU A 471 13.79 -31.44 -0.63
CA GLU A 471 14.05 -31.97 0.70
C GLU A 471 13.05 -31.36 1.70
N ARG A 472 12.63 -32.15 2.70
CA ARG A 472 11.65 -31.73 3.72
C ARG A 472 10.33 -31.25 3.11
N TRP A 473 9.83 -32.03 2.15
CA TRP A 473 8.58 -31.82 1.44
C TRP A 473 7.38 -32.17 2.34
N ASN A 474 6.68 -31.12 2.76
CA ASN A 474 5.56 -31.14 3.70
C ASN A 474 4.21 -30.82 3.03
N VAL A 475 4.18 -30.46 1.75
CA VAL A 475 2.92 -30.03 1.08
C VAL A 475 1.79 -31.04 1.22
N PRO A 476 1.98 -32.37 1.00
CA PRO A 476 0.89 -33.33 1.21
C PRO A 476 0.34 -33.32 2.64
N ARG A 477 1.24 -33.29 3.64
CA ARG A 477 0.85 -33.20 5.06
C ARG A 477 0.09 -31.90 5.37
N LEU A 478 0.58 -30.76 4.88
CA LEU A 478 -0.07 -29.46 5.06
C LEU A 478 -1.46 -29.43 4.44
N PHE A 479 -1.62 -30.05 3.27
CA PHE A 479 -2.90 -30.15 2.60
C PHE A 479 -3.89 -30.97 3.43
N ASP A 480 -3.50 -32.17 3.87
CA ASP A 480 -4.35 -33.05 4.67
C ASP A 480 -4.76 -32.39 6.01
N GLU A 481 -3.78 -31.80 6.72
CA GLU A 481 -4.03 -31.07 7.97
C GLU A 481 -4.96 -29.86 7.76
N LEU A 482 -4.84 -29.15 6.63
CA LEU A 482 -5.71 -28.02 6.34
C LEU A 482 -7.12 -28.47 5.94
N VAL A 483 -7.26 -29.57 5.19
CA VAL A 483 -8.57 -30.16 4.87
C VAL A 483 -9.33 -30.51 6.16
N GLU A 484 -8.64 -31.10 7.14
CA GLU A 484 -9.21 -31.43 8.44
C GLU A 484 -9.52 -30.17 9.26
N SER A 485 -8.50 -29.35 9.55
CA SER A 485 -8.63 -28.19 10.45
C SER A 485 -9.57 -27.09 9.94
N SER A 486 -9.77 -27.00 8.62
CA SER A 486 -10.69 -26.02 8.02
C SER A 486 -12.13 -26.52 7.90
N ASP A 487 -12.46 -27.74 8.33
CA ASP A 487 -13.74 -28.42 8.08
C ASP A 487 -14.09 -28.49 6.57
N PHE A 488 -13.09 -28.64 5.69
CA PHE A 488 -13.25 -28.39 4.26
C PHE A 488 -14.40 -29.21 3.65
N ILE A 489 -14.44 -30.51 3.91
CA ILE A 489 -15.45 -31.41 3.34
C ILE A 489 -16.88 -31.04 3.79
N ARG A 490 -17.03 -30.69 5.07
CA ARG A 490 -18.34 -30.25 5.62
C ARG A 490 -18.78 -28.94 4.99
N ARG A 491 -17.85 -27.99 4.80
CA ARG A 491 -18.13 -26.69 4.18
C ARG A 491 -18.43 -26.82 2.70
N GLN A 492 -17.73 -27.70 1.98
CA GLN A 492 -18.02 -27.98 0.58
C GLN A 492 -19.47 -28.43 0.40
N LYS A 493 -19.94 -29.36 1.24
CA LYS A 493 -21.35 -29.77 1.25
C LYS A 493 -22.30 -28.59 1.52
N SER A 494 -21.96 -27.74 2.49
CA SER A 494 -22.75 -26.54 2.80
C SER A 494 -22.77 -25.53 1.65
N VAL A 495 -21.68 -25.38 0.90
CA VAL A 495 -21.59 -24.55 -0.30
C VAL A 495 -22.50 -25.11 -1.39
N ASP A 496 -22.49 -26.42 -1.61
CA ASP A 496 -23.35 -27.07 -2.60
C ASP A 496 -24.84 -26.93 -2.23
N ASP A 497 -25.20 -27.11 -0.96
CA ASP A 497 -26.55 -26.89 -0.44
C ASP A 497 -26.98 -25.42 -0.65
N PHE A 498 -26.12 -24.47 -0.30
CA PHE A 498 -26.37 -23.05 -0.51
C PHE A 498 -26.58 -22.73 -2.00
N ASN A 499 -25.74 -23.28 -2.88
CA ASN A 499 -25.82 -23.06 -4.32
C ASN A 499 -27.08 -23.65 -4.94
N ARG A 500 -27.64 -24.74 -4.39
CA ARG A 500 -28.94 -25.29 -4.81
C ARG A 500 -30.11 -24.41 -4.37
N MET A 501 -30.02 -23.83 -3.18
CA MET A 501 -31.11 -23.04 -2.59
C MET A 501 -31.16 -21.59 -3.07
N ASN A 502 -30.05 -21.05 -3.57
CA ASN A 502 -29.94 -19.63 -3.93
C ASN A 502 -29.70 -19.46 -5.42
N ALA A 503 -30.61 -18.78 -6.13
CA ALA A 503 -30.46 -18.53 -7.56
C ALA A 503 -29.42 -17.45 -7.87
N TYR A 504 -29.43 -16.35 -7.11
CA TYR A 504 -28.64 -15.13 -7.37
C TYR A 504 -27.43 -14.92 -6.44
N ARG A 505 -27.24 -15.85 -5.51
CA ARG A 505 -26.09 -15.87 -4.60
C ARG A 505 -25.44 -17.24 -4.72
N LYS A 506 -24.15 -17.26 -5.00
CA LYS A 506 -23.37 -18.50 -5.10
C LYS A 506 -22.18 -18.43 -4.17
N ARG A 507 -21.81 -19.57 -3.61
CA ARG A 507 -20.58 -19.73 -2.85
C ARG A 507 -19.58 -20.56 -3.63
N GLY A 508 -18.31 -20.25 -3.42
CA GLY A 508 -17.18 -21.04 -3.88
C GLY A 508 -16.26 -21.33 -2.71
N LEU A 509 -15.71 -22.54 -2.68
CA LEU A 509 -14.70 -22.97 -1.73
C LEU A 509 -13.56 -23.61 -2.52
N SER A 510 -12.33 -23.19 -2.26
CA SER A 510 -11.13 -23.76 -2.89
C SER A 510 -10.00 -23.86 -1.88
N ILE A 511 -9.14 -24.86 -2.06
CA ILE A 511 -7.90 -25.04 -1.30
C ILE A 511 -6.73 -25.16 -2.28
N LEU A 512 -5.71 -24.34 -2.06
CA LEU A 512 -4.50 -24.26 -2.87
C LEU A 512 -3.28 -24.56 -2.01
N THR A 513 -2.22 -25.04 -2.65
CA THR A 513 -0.91 -25.24 -2.02
C THR A 513 0.15 -24.40 -2.72
N THR A 514 1.25 -24.12 -2.03
CA THR A 514 2.36 -23.38 -2.61
C THR A 514 3.70 -23.86 -2.10
N LYS A 515 4.72 -23.71 -2.95
CA LYS A 515 6.13 -23.78 -2.56
C LYS A 515 6.84 -22.55 -3.12
N ARG A 516 7.68 -21.90 -2.30
CA ARG A 516 8.47 -20.74 -2.74
C ARG A 516 9.94 -20.93 -2.38
N GLY A 517 10.78 -20.91 -3.40
CA GLY A 517 12.24 -20.91 -3.21
C GLY A 517 12.68 -19.59 -2.59
N VAL A 518 13.52 -19.67 -1.55
CA VAL A 518 14.06 -18.52 -0.80
C VAL A 518 15.50 -18.23 -1.20
N GLY A 519 15.83 -16.95 -1.34
CA GLY A 519 17.16 -16.48 -1.73
C GLY A 519 17.20 -15.85 -3.13
N TYR A 520 18.31 -15.17 -3.39
CA TYR A 520 18.57 -14.56 -4.70
C TYR A 520 19.03 -15.60 -5.71
N HIS A 521 18.66 -15.38 -6.97
CA HIS A 521 19.13 -16.17 -8.11
C HIS A 521 20.62 -16.03 -8.37
N PHE A 522 21.22 -14.88 -8.03
CA PHE A 522 22.63 -14.60 -8.17
C PHE A 522 23.35 -14.86 -6.86
N LYS A 523 24.35 -15.76 -6.90
CA LYS A 523 25.16 -16.14 -5.74
C LYS A 523 25.70 -14.94 -4.96
N SER A 524 26.21 -13.92 -5.66
CA SER A 524 26.82 -12.73 -5.06
C SER A 524 25.88 -11.91 -4.18
N LEU A 525 24.55 -12.06 -4.31
CA LEU A 525 23.59 -11.34 -3.48
C LEU A 525 23.21 -12.11 -2.20
N ASN A 526 23.63 -13.37 -2.05
CA ASN A 526 23.32 -14.17 -0.87
C ASN A 526 24.38 -13.97 0.23
N GLN A 527 24.61 -12.72 0.64
CA GLN A 527 25.58 -12.35 1.67
C GLN A 527 25.10 -11.17 2.53
N ALA A 528 25.56 -11.08 3.77
CA ALA A 528 25.28 -9.96 4.67
C ALA A 528 26.42 -9.71 5.67
N GLY A 529 26.54 -8.45 6.08
CA GLY A 529 27.41 -8.00 7.17
C GLY A 529 26.62 -7.47 8.36
N ALA A 530 27.25 -7.48 9.53
CA ALA A 530 26.75 -6.89 10.77
C ALA A 530 27.91 -6.36 11.62
N LEU A 531 27.64 -5.35 12.43
CA LEU A 531 28.58 -4.77 13.38
C LEU A 531 27.91 -4.68 14.75
N VAL A 532 28.60 -5.20 15.78
CA VAL A 532 28.12 -5.23 17.16
C VAL A 532 29.14 -4.59 18.08
N HIS A 533 28.67 -3.71 18.97
CA HIS A 533 29.45 -3.10 20.03
C HIS A 533 28.79 -3.38 21.38
N VAL A 534 29.57 -3.79 22.39
CA VAL A 534 29.13 -3.82 23.79
C VAL A 534 29.83 -2.70 24.55
N TYR A 535 29.06 -1.73 25.04
CA TYR A 535 29.57 -0.61 25.81
C TYR A 535 29.84 -1.00 27.27
N LYS A 536 30.63 -0.17 27.97
CA LYS A 536 31.11 -0.44 29.34
C LYS A 536 29.97 -0.60 30.36
N ASP A 537 28.80 -0.04 30.10
CA ASP A 537 27.61 -0.17 30.94
C ASP A 537 26.80 -1.45 30.68
N GLY A 538 27.22 -2.28 29.71
CA GLY A 538 26.53 -3.50 29.30
C GLY A 538 25.48 -3.28 28.22
N SER A 539 25.25 -2.06 27.75
CA SER A 539 24.39 -1.84 26.58
C SER A 539 25.06 -2.34 25.30
N VAL A 540 24.25 -2.83 24.36
CA VAL A 540 24.70 -3.41 23.09
C VAL A 540 24.12 -2.62 21.94
N LEU A 541 24.98 -2.09 21.08
CA LEU A 541 24.58 -1.44 19.83
C LEU A 541 24.81 -2.41 18.67
N LEU A 542 23.76 -2.60 17.88
CA LEU A 542 23.75 -3.51 16.75
C LEU A 542 23.38 -2.75 15.47
N THR A 543 24.11 -3.00 14.39
CA THR A 543 23.72 -2.62 13.03
C THR A 543 24.03 -3.75 12.05
N HIS A 544 23.25 -3.83 10.98
CA HIS A 544 23.38 -4.84 9.94
C HIS A 544 22.90 -4.27 8.61
N GLY A 545 23.27 -4.90 7.49
CA GLY A 545 22.98 -4.38 6.14
C GLY A 545 21.51 -4.47 5.71
N GLY A 546 20.58 -4.82 6.59
CA GLY A 546 19.18 -5.06 6.26
C GLY A 546 18.28 -3.95 6.80
N THR A 547 17.39 -3.44 5.95
CA THR A 547 16.48 -2.33 6.28
C THR A 547 15.15 -2.80 6.88
N GLU A 548 14.63 -2.06 7.85
CA GLU A 548 13.29 -2.26 8.40
C GLU A 548 12.23 -1.58 7.52
N MET A 549 11.19 -2.32 7.17
CA MET A 549 10.06 -1.90 6.35
C MET A 549 8.73 -2.47 6.90
N GLY A 550 8.69 -2.78 8.20
CA GLY A 550 7.52 -3.29 8.93
C GLY A 550 7.50 -4.81 9.09
N GLN A 551 8.48 -5.53 8.52
CA GLN A 551 8.62 -6.98 8.64
C GLN A 551 9.22 -7.44 9.97
N GLY A 552 9.64 -6.49 10.83
CA GLY A 552 10.26 -6.77 12.13
C GLY A 552 11.64 -7.40 12.00
N LEU A 553 12.42 -6.97 10.99
CA LEU A 553 13.78 -7.47 10.79
C LEU A 553 14.67 -7.11 11.96
N HIS A 554 14.64 -5.85 12.41
CA HIS A 554 15.44 -5.41 13.55
C HIS A 554 15.05 -6.17 14.84
N THR A 555 13.75 -6.38 15.09
CA THR A 555 13.26 -7.21 16.20
C THR A 555 13.85 -8.62 16.19
N LYS A 556 13.91 -9.26 15.01
CA LYS A 556 14.51 -10.59 14.88
C LYS A 556 16.01 -10.56 15.17
N MET A 557 16.73 -9.54 14.68
CA MET A 557 18.17 -9.44 14.92
C MET A 557 18.49 -9.24 16.41
N VAL A 558 17.70 -8.42 17.11
CA VAL A 558 17.76 -8.28 18.58
C VAL A 558 17.57 -9.63 19.27
N SER A 559 16.57 -10.42 18.87
CA SER A 559 16.33 -11.73 19.47
C SER A 559 17.51 -12.71 19.31
N ILE A 560 18.18 -12.67 18.16
CA ILE A 560 19.36 -13.49 17.87
C ILE A 560 20.56 -13.02 18.70
N ALA A 561 20.81 -11.72 18.75
CA ALA A 561 21.89 -11.15 19.55
C ALA A 561 21.73 -11.47 21.04
N ALA A 562 20.50 -11.34 21.58
CA ALA A 562 20.19 -11.64 22.98
C ALA A 562 20.45 -13.11 23.33
N GLU A 563 20.01 -14.02 22.46
CA GLU A 563 20.24 -15.46 22.61
C GLU A 563 21.72 -15.82 22.64
N VAL A 564 22.51 -15.24 21.73
CA VAL A 564 23.93 -15.58 21.56
C VAL A 564 24.80 -14.95 22.64
N LEU A 565 24.54 -13.69 23.00
CA LEU A 565 25.28 -12.99 24.05
C LEU A 565 24.88 -13.45 25.45
N ASP A 566 23.72 -14.10 25.58
CA ASP A 566 23.10 -14.51 26.84
C ASP A 566 22.84 -13.31 27.76
N CYS A 567 22.18 -12.28 27.22
CA CYS A 567 21.79 -11.06 27.93
C CYS A 567 20.32 -10.72 27.68
N ASP A 568 19.77 -9.79 28.48
CA ASP A 568 18.38 -9.35 28.34
C ASP A 568 18.16 -8.60 27.02
N VAL A 569 17.00 -8.83 26.39
CA VAL A 569 16.58 -8.18 25.12
C VAL A 569 16.66 -6.66 25.21
N ASP A 570 16.27 -6.09 26.36
CA ASP A 570 16.21 -4.64 26.59
C ASP A 570 17.60 -3.97 26.63
N ARG A 571 18.68 -4.76 26.65
CA ARG A 571 20.05 -4.25 26.60
C ARG A 571 20.54 -4.02 25.16
N ILE A 572 19.82 -4.53 24.17
CA ILE A 572 20.23 -4.47 22.77
C ILE A 572 19.38 -3.44 22.03
N HIS A 573 20.07 -2.46 21.44
CA HIS A 573 19.46 -1.45 20.59
C HIS A 573 19.98 -1.60 19.16
N VAL A 574 19.07 -1.57 18.19
CA VAL A 574 19.44 -1.44 16.77
C VAL A 574 19.42 0.03 16.43
N SER A 575 20.52 0.53 15.86
CA SER A 575 20.64 1.92 15.41
C SER A 575 19.86 2.13 14.11
N GLU A 576 20.55 2.36 13.01
CA GLU A 576 20.03 2.44 11.66
C GLU A 576 20.83 1.54 10.72
N THR A 577 20.35 1.40 9.48
CA THR A 577 21.13 0.79 8.40
C THR A 577 21.88 1.90 7.67
N SER A 578 23.21 1.87 7.72
CA SER A 578 24.05 2.89 7.08
C SER A 578 25.25 2.26 6.37
N THR A 579 25.65 2.87 5.25
CA THR A 579 26.76 2.38 4.42
C THR A 579 28.13 2.64 5.04
N ASP A 580 28.24 3.53 6.03
CA ASP A 580 29.47 3.81 6.78
C ASP A 580 29.76 2.76 7.88
N THR A 581 28.74 2.03 8.31
CA THR A 581 28.86 0.97 9.32
C THR A 581 28.91 -0.42 8.69
N VAL A 582 28.01 -0.71 7.73
CA VAL A 582 27.99 -1.97 6.99
C VAL A 582 28.04 -1.69 5.49
N PRO A 583 29.24 -1.77 4.86
CA PRO A 583 29.39 -1.47 3.44
C PRO A 583 28.86 -2.62 2.56
N ASN A 584 28.56 -2.29 1.31
CA ASN A 584 28.20 -3.26 0.25
C ASN A 584 27.03 -4.20 0.64
N ALA A 585 26.09 -3.67 1.44
CA ALA A 585 24.92 -4.43 1.85
C ALA A 585 24.08 -4.85 0.63
N THR A 586 23.64 -6.11 0.63
CA THR A 586 22.65 -6.55 -0.36
C THR A 586 21.29 -5.95 -0.01
N LYS A 587 20.52 -5.54 -1.03
CA LYS A 587 19.12 -5.12 -0.90
C LYS A 587 18.32 -6.04 0.04
N THR A 588 17.46 -5.46 0.86
CA THR A 588 16.47 -6.20 1.65
C THR A 588 15.37 -6.76 0.74
N SER A 589 15.57 -7.96 0.20
CA SER A 589 14.56 -8.65 -0.62
C SER A 589 14.76 -10.17 -0.65
N ALA A 590 14.14 -10.87 -1.62
CA ALA A 590 14.22 -12.31 -1.82
C ALA A 590 13.79 -13.18 -0.62
N SER A 591 13.11 -12.58 0.37
CA SER A 591 12.65 -13.22 1.61
C SER A 591 13.76 -13.87 2.45
N ILE A 592 15.03 -13.52 2.22
CA ILE A 592 16.19 -14.13 2.88
C ILE A 592 16.83 -13.23 3.94
N SER A 593 16.37 -11.97 4.06
CA SER A 593 17.04 -10.94 4.85
C SER A 593 17.20 -11.31 6.33
N SER A 594 16.22 -11.97 6.95
CA SER A 594 16.34 -12.49 8.32
C SER A 594 17.40 -13.59 8.43
N ASP A 595 17.57 -14.42 7.40
CA ASP A 595 18.50 -15.54 7.41
C ASP A 595 19.94 -15.03 7.32
N ILE A 596 20.26 -14.25 6.28
CA ILE A 596 21.64 -13.78 6.04
C ILE A 596 22.08 -12.76 7.10
N ASN A 597 21.25 -11.77 7.45
CA ASN A 597 21.60 -10.81 8.49
C ASN A 597 21.61 -11.48 9.87
N GLY A 598 20.68 -12.41 10.13
CA GLY A 598 20.65 -13.15 11.39
C GLY A 598 21.92 -13.96 11.61
N MET A 599 22.43 -14.61 10.56
CA MET A 599 23.72 -15.29 10.62
C MET A 599 24.90 -14.32 10.79
N ALA A 600 24.91 -13.18 10.09
CA ALA A 600 25.95 -12.18 10.27
C ALA A 600 25.98 -11.63 11.72
N VAL A 601 24.81 -11.31 12.29
CA VAL A 601 24.66 -10.87 13.69
C VAL A 601 25.12 -11.96 14.65
N ARG A 602 24.67 -13.20 14.44
CA ARG A 602 25.11 -14.35 15.24
C ARG A 602 26.64 -14.48 15.27
N LEU A 603 27.29 -14.40 14.11
CA LEU A 603 28.75 -14.53 13.99
C LEU A 603 29.50 -13.36 14.66
N ALA A 604 28.95 -12.14 14.65
CA ALA A 604 29.50 -11.02 15.41
C ALA A 604 29.39 -11.27 16.93
N CYS A 605 28.20 -11.68 17.38
CA CYS A 605 27.93 -11.96 18.80
C CYS A 605 28.72 -13.16 19.33
N GLU A 606 28.91 -14.23 18.53
CA GLU A 606 29.71 -15.40 18.91
C GLU A 606 31.17 -15.03 19.18
N GLN A 607 31.77 -14.12 18.37
CA GLN A 607 33.12 -13.62 18.61
C GLN A 607 33.24 -12.89 19.96
N ILE A 608 32.28 -12.00 20.26
CA ILE A 608 32.26 -11.27 21.54
C ILE A 608 32.08 -12.27 22.69
N ARG A 609 31.13 -13.21 22.54
CA ARG A 609 30.85 -14.22 23.56
C ARG A 609 32.05 -15.13 23.81
N GLU A 610 32.80 -15.51 22.78
CA GLU A 610 34.04 -16.29 22.91
C GLU A 610 35.08 -15.53 23.75
N ARG A 611 35.28 -14.24 23.47
CA ARG A 611 36.20 -13.38 24.24
C ARG A 611 35.78 -13.25 25.71
N LEU A 612 34.47 -13.15 25.98
CA LEU A 612 33.93 -13.11 27.35
C LEU A 612 34.06 -14.48 28.06
N ASN A 613 33.84 -15.58 27.34
CA ASN A 613 33.96 -16.93 27.90
C ASN A 613 35.38 -17.25 28.38
N ILE A 614 36.42 -16.61 27.83
CA ILE A 614 37.80 -16.74 28.35
C ILE A 614 37.89 -16.27 29.81
N LEU A 615 37.15 -15.22 30.19
CA LEU A 615 37.10 -14.75 31.58
C LEU A 615 36.32 -15.72 32.49
N LEU A 616 35.22 -16.26 31.97
CA LEU A 616 34.35 -17.20 32.68
C LEU A 616 35.01 -18.58 32.89
N ARG A 617 36.01 -18.95 32.07
CA ARG A 617 36.76 -20.21 32.19
C ARG A 617 37.97 -20.12 33.13
N SER A 618 38.19 -18.97 33.78
CA SER A 618 39.26 -18.85 34.77
C SER A 618 38.95 -19.65 36.04
N ASP A 619 39.98 -20.18 36.71
CA ASP A 619 39.87 -20.96 37.97
C ASP A 619 39.39 -20.12 39.18
N ASN A 620 38.87 -18.91 38.93
CA ASN A 620 38.36 -18.02 39.97
C ASN A 620 36.83 -18.11 40.00
N ASP A 621 36.29 -18.81 41.00
CA ASP A 621 34.85 -18.98 41.23
C ASP A 621 34.07 -17.64 41.29
N GLN A 622 34.73 -16.54 41.65
CA GLN A 622 34.09 -15.21 41.65
C GLN A 622 33.80 -14.66 40.24
N LEU A 623 34.56 -15.12 39.23
CA LEU A 623 34.38 -14.70 37.83
C LEU A 623 33.33 -15.52 37.09
N GLN A 624 32.96 -16.71 37.59
CA GLN A 624 32.02 -17.62 36.94
C GLN A 624 30.54 -17.22 37.11
N ASN A 625 30.22 -16.41 38.11
CA ASN A 625 28.85 -15.99 38.46
C ASN A 625 28.63 -14.48 38.35
N LEU A 626 29.42 -13.78 37.51
CA LEU A 626 29.24 -12.34 37.32
C LEU A 626 27.92 -12.04 36.61
N SER A 627 27.29 -10.94 37.02
CA SER A 627 26.25 -10.32 36.21
C SER A 627 26.81 -9.91 34.84
N TRP A 628 25.94 -9.76 33.83
CA TRP A 628 26.35 -9.27 32.52
C TRP A 628 27.16 -7.97 32.60
N ASP A 629 26.70 -7.02 33.42
CA ASP A 629 27.33 -5.71 33.58
C ASP A 629 28.72 -5.81 34.20
N ASP A 630 28.90 -6.69 35.19
CA ASP A 630 30.19 -6.88 35.83
C ASP A 630 31.17 -7.64 34.93
N LEU A 631 30.68 -8.61 34.15
CA LEU A 631 31.46 -9.34 33.16
C LEU A 631 32.01 -8.39 32.09
N VAL A 632 31.17 -7.51 31.55
CA VAL A 632 31.55 -6.50 30.55
C VAL A 632 32.55 -5.49 31.11
N LYS A 633 32.31 -4.97 32.33
CA LYS A 633 33.27 -4.08 33.00
C LYS A 633 34.61 -4.76 33.23
N HIS A 634 34.61 -6.03 33.63
CA HIS A 634 35.84 -6.79 33.83
C HIS A 634 36.62 -6.97 32.51
N ALA A 635 35.92 -7.30 31.43
CA ALA A 635 36.51 -7.42 30.10
C ALA A 635 37.19 -6.12 29.64
N TYR A 636 36.54 -4.98 29.85
CA TYR A 636 37.12 -3.67 29.57
C TYR A 636 38.43 -3.43 30.33
N TYR A 637 38.47 -3.68 31.65
CA TYR A 637 39.70 -3.50 32.44
C TYR A 637 40.81 -4.50 32.08
N LYS A 638 40.46 -5.64 31.49
CA LYS A 638 41.39 -6.60 30.91
C LYS A 638 41.83 -6.23 29.48
N ARG A 639 41.33 -5.14 28.91
CA ARG A 639 41.57 -4.67 27.53
C ARG A 639 41.14 -5.70 26.48
N ILE A 640 40.04 -6.39 26.75
CA ILE A 640 39.39 -7.28 25.78
C ILE A 640 38.51 -6.43 24.88
N ASP A 641 38.68 -6.60 23.57
CA ASP A 641 37.86 -5.91 22.57
C ASP A 641 36.42 -6.43 22.59
N LEU A 642 35.47 -5.50 22.72
CA LEU A 642 34.02 -5.75 22.77
C LEU A 642 33.29 -5.22 21.52
N SER A 643 34.04 -5.03 20.43
CA SER A 643 33.52 -4.77 19.10
C SER A 643 33.77 -5.97 18.19
N ALA A 644 32.80 -6.33 17.34
CA ALA A 644 33.00 -7.38 16.35
C ALA A 644 32.20 -7.13 15.08
N HIS A 645 32.84 -7.38 13.95
CA HIS A 645 32.19 -7.49 12.65
C HIS A 645 31.85 -8.96 12.36
N GLY A 646 30.62 -9.21 11.95
CA GLY A 646 30.14 -10.51 11.50
C GLY A 646 29.81 -10.47 10.02
N PHE A 647 30.16 -11.53 9.31
CA PHE A 647 29.89 -11.65 7.89
C PHE A 647 29.41 -13.06 7.57
N TYR A 648 28.32 -13.16 6.83
CA TYR A 648 27.78 -14.42 6.36
C TYR A 648 27.67 -14.39 4.84
N ALA A 649 28.32 -15.36 4.19
CA ALA A 649 28.06 -15.70 2.80
C ALA A 649 27.39 -17.06 2.76
N ALA A 650 26.22 -17.13 2.12
CA ALA A 650 25.50 -18.37 1.99
C ALA A 650 26.33 -19.37 1.14
N PRO A 651 26.41 -20.65 1.51
CA PRO A 651 27.27 -21.62 0.84
C PRO A 651 26.88 -21.82 -0.64
N ASP A 652 27.81 -22.40 -1.43
CA ASP A 652 27.87 -22.45 -2.91
C ASP A 652 26.67 -23.03 -3.69
N ALA A 653 25.52 -23.27 -3.06
CA ALA A 653 24.37 -23.88 -3.70
C ALA A 653 23.43 -22.90 -4.40
N PHE A 654 23.37 -21.59 -4.11
CA PHE A 654 22.28 -20.72 -4.61
C PHE A 654 22.66 -19.93 -5.86
N ASN A 655 22.55 -20.58 -7.01
CA ASN A 655 22.76 -19.91 -8.30
C ASN A 655 21.81 -20.45 -9.37
N THR A 656 21.57 -19.63 -10.39
CA THR A 656 20.83 -20.02 -11.60
C THR A 656 21.78 -20.11 -12.79
N ASP A 657 21.62 -21.15 -13.59
CA ASP A 657 22.31 -21.39 -14.85
C ASP A 657 21.28 -21.97 -15.84
N PHE A 658 20.68 -21.09 -16.63
CA PHE A 658 19.68 -21.47 -17.64
C PHE A 658 20.28 -22.34 -18.75
N GLY A 659 21.57 -22.17 -19.07
CA GLY A 659 22.26 -22.98 -20.07
C GLY A 659 22.40 -24.45 -19.65
N GLN A 660 22.41 -24.71 -18.35
CA GLN A 660 22.40 -26.07 -17.77
C GLN A 660 21.02 -26.49 -17.22
N ASN A 661 19.96 -25.72 -17.51
CA ASN A 661 18.61 -25.93 -16.97
C ASN A 661 18.60 -26.09 -15.43
N ARG A 662 19.36 -25.26 -14.73
CA ARG A 662 19.56 -25.36 -13.28
C ARG A 662 19.19 -24.07 -12.57
N ALA A 663 18.42 -24.19 -11.50
CA ALA A 663 18.22 -23.12 -10.53
C ALA A 663 18.23 -23.72 -9.13
N ASN A 664 18.90 -23.07 -8.18
CA ASN A 664 18.98 -23.60 -6.83
C ASN A 664 18.63 -22.52 -5.80
N TYR A 665 17.70 -22.86 -4.92
CA TYR A 665 17.31 -22.05 -3.76
C TYR A 665 17.86 -22.65 -2.46
N HIS A 666 17.93 -21.86 -1.40
CA HIS A 666 18.39 -22.36 -0.09
C HIS A 666 17.47 -23.41 0.50
N TYR A 667 16.19 -23.11 0.49
CA TYR A 667 15.13 -24.02 0.82
C TYR A 667 13.85 -23.51 0.18
N PHE A 668 12.77 -24.27 0.36
CA PHE A 668 11.43 -23.87 -0.05
C PHE A 668 10.57 -23.65 1.18
N THR A 669 9.97 -22.46 1.29
CA THR A 669 8.81 -22.27 2.17
C THR A 669 7.61 -22.96 1.52
N GLN A 670 6.75 -23.54 2.34
CA GLN A 670 5.63 -24.37 1.89
C GLN A 670 4.38 -23.96 2.66
N GLY A 671 3.23 -24.00 1.99
CA GLY A 671 1.98 -23.55 2.57
C GLY A 671 0.77 -24.11 1.86
N ALA A 672 -0.37 -24.04 2.54
CA ALA A 672 -1.69 -24.28 1.97
C ALA A 672 -2.68 -23.24 2.50
N ALA A 673 -3.68 -22.90 1.69
CA ALA A 673 -4.76 -21.99 2.07
C ALA A 673 -6.10 -22.47 1.52
N ALA A 674 -7.14 -22.47 2.34
CA ALA A 674 -8.52 -22.74 1.96
C ALA A 674 -9.33 -21.45 2.10
N ALA A 675 -10.02 -21.04 1.03
CA ALA A 675 -10.78 -19.80 0.99
C ALA A 675 -12.22 -20.06 0.52
N GLU A 676 -13.18 -19.50 1.25
CA GLU A 676 -14.60 -19.52 0.93
C GLU A 676 -15.10 -18.11 0.63
N VAL A 677 -15.81 -17.97 -0.48
CA VAL A 677 -16.36 -16.71 -0.96
C VAL A 677 -17.85 -16.85 -1.24
N GLU A 678 -18.58 -15.73 -1.19
CA GLU A 678 -19.95 -15.61 -1.68
C GLU A 678 -20.00 -14.52 -2.76
N LEU A 679 -20.54 -14.86 -3.93
CA LEU A 679 -20.69 -14.02 -5.11
C LEU A 679 -22.17 -13.65 -5.29
N ASP A 680 -22.42 -12.36 -5.53
CA ASP A 680 -23.66 -11.87 -6.11
C ASP A 680 -23.59 -11.99 -7.64
N THR A 681 -24.41 -12.87 -8.21
CA THR A 681 -24.38 -13.10 -9.66
C THR A 681 -25.08 -11.98 -10.46
N LEU A 682 -25.80 -11.08 -9.79
CA LEU A 682 -26.46 -9.93 -10.43
C LEU A 682 -25.52 -8.73 -10.55
N THR A 683 -24.63 -8.55 -9.57
CA THR A 683 -23.77 -7.35 -9.50
C THR A 683 -22.30 -7.66 -9.77
N GLY A 684 -21.87 -8.91 -9.63
CA GLY A 684 -20.46 -9.30 -9.64
C GLY A 684 -19.71 -8.98 -8.34
N ASP A 685 -20.38 -8.38 -7.35
CA ASP A 685 -19.79 -8.17 -6.02
C ASP A 685 -19.60 -9.51 -5.31
N TRP A 686 -18.57 -9.60 -4.48
CA TRP A 686 -18.27 -10.80 -3.74
C TRP A 686 -17.67 -10.48 -2.38
N HIS A 687 -17.80 -11.44 -1.47
CA HIS A 687 -17.28 -11.33 -0.12
C HIS A 687 -16.49 -12.56 0.26
N LEU A 688 -15.34 -12.32 0.88
CA LEU A 688 -14.58 -13.36 1.57
C LEU A 688 -15.28 -13.74 2.87
N LEU A 689 -15.73 -14.99 2.97
CA LEU A 689 -16.44 -15.50 4.15
C LEU A 689 -15.47 -16.05 5.20
N ARG A 690 -14.50 -16.86 4.77
CA ARG A 690 -13.52 -17.51 5.64
C ARG A 690 -12.26 -17.86 4.86
N VAL A 691 -11.10 -17.68 5.51
CA VAL A 691 -9.82 -18.21 5.03
C VAL A 691 -9.13 -18.95 6.17
N ASP A 692 -8.63 -20.13 5.86
CA ASP A 692 -7.79 -20.95 6.74
C ASP A 692 -6.43 -21.11 6.05
N ILE A 693 -5.34 -20.79 6.75
CA ILE A 693 -3.98 -20.83 6.20
C ILE A 693 -3.12 -21.69 7.11
N LEU A 694 -2.36 -22.61 6.51
CA LEU A 694 -1.36 -23.40 7.20
C LEU A 694 -0.01 -23.26 6.49
N MET A 695 1.00 -22.86 7.25
CA MET A 695 2.38 -22.66 6.77
C MET A 695 3.32 -23.47 7.64
N VAL A 696 4.33 -24.11 7.06
CA VAL A 696 5.39 -24.73 7.89
C VAL A 696 6.27 -23.66 8.54
N GLY A 697 6.43 -23.75 9.86
CA GLY A 697 7.61 -23.20 10.53
C GLY A 697 8.83 -24.03 10.19
N VAL A 698 9.96 -23.40 9.90
CA VAL A 698 11.21 -24.12 9.62
C VAL A 698 11.69 -24.74 10.93
N LYS A 699 11.45 -26.04 11.17
CA LYS A 699 12.28 -26.81 12.10
C LYS A 699 13.67 -26.96 11.46
N MET A 700 14.55 -26.00 11.68
CA MET A 700 15.99 -26.25 11.51
C MET A 700 16.43 -27.16 12.65
N ARG A 701 17.07 -28.28 12.31
CA ARG A 701 17.67 -29.19 13.30
C ARG A 701 18.87 -28.53 13.96
#